data_AF-A0A938M308-F1
#
_entry.id   AF-A0A938M308-F1
#
_cell.length_a   1.000
_cell.length_b   1.000
_cell.length_c   1.000
_cell.angle_alpha   90.00
_cell.angle_beta   90.00
_cell.angle_gamma   90.00
#
_symmetry.space_group_name_H-M   'P 1'
#
loop_
_entity.id
_entity.type
_entity.pdbx_description
1 polymer ?
#
loop_
_entity_poly.entity_id
_entity_poly.type
_entity_poly.pdbx_seq_one_letter_code
_entity_poly.pdbx_strand_id
1 'polypeptide(L)'
;MTRLLPLTAILLAVLPSAVFAADLRPDVLVYAPFDGDLRCWLGSGLVETADFSRPTLATMPDLKRVGEDEPRYVSGRFGRAIYLEPGGTDLARGVRNILLSSQADPEAETSGFEAIQGAQLALVAPGLVGQKSLKVAATGAGSGFATTAIAAPRVMRYIGSAYLRGAKGGERVRLALVDRAAGVESDAKDVTLTTAWQRAFCVLEVAERDQTFRGKKLESLPALQLVITSADSGPSAFFADALMVEQSGIFYVNAQSPTSWLPGLHARGHERLSLPLNGSTFNPDEGTVAFWARPDDFLGARSFFSVGTNHFFPWGVNIGQKGLGFGARDAYQFIPKWHALGLQPEQWTHVALTWTKERVRLFLNGKPVGDGPCNNESPAGAPRPYGGKFDPQRLKTEHVTIGVGGYAHPGWTPNQFAKAALDEFLILRRELAPEDVAALAASQSPLGLVSPLAIELTLPVRVLGRELGTFPLPVQVTNLSPKPLADVRAALSIPSHPTIQSSLPRLNPNEPQSLSFPVRVSHLREGAYPVEVRVGEQTGRFTLEVGPFKNWQKLQVMTWRYGGAPELDEKLRDHGVTVAGSYSAYASSVNNRAGLFSMWSYHETGATDPGDPSQFIVGLRGQKTAAAALDHPAVRGRAATHGEAAGRMLAGHPGCRVVIINTEWESSLDFSEASRKYALEKFDVDMAQWMQASGYDGMVHLPFNRLNPHVGDKRWLPKDGIVRPDNGLYRYHRWWHKQAALVPHNETLAAGIKRFAPDVQTIQEPILRCPPIKRFSNMDIAEEWVYYPDPKNMVWVQENLSAVCRGTKMRPTGMPQFLFKPGMAAPFGVTPPPELLREAVWLCCAQPIRHMMFWNFDAALFQGKQADLDTVNKRFAGMDWKTADANLTKTGPESRDVHLWHPGTAPEFKRLSQTLWDPFGGLITRWQNRPRRLAVINSFAASLFSGERWYRHGWLGQAIAEAGLPYDVLYDEDFEENPRRLDGYDVVIAPVAPALTEPTVTQLRQFLAAGKLVIVDERFGVALDGVTMLESEQSDEVKARLKTEQDAIQREVETLTAAHGQAAPVVVEAAQSADAQWRALGRHQGLARLLKDKLRLEVEPLTPDMVFNVLQAGGANYLVAVNDRRGFGPFLGQWQRCREQGVPQRAKFRVRKALGAAACDL
;
A
#
# COMPACT_ATOMS: atom_id res chain seq x y z
N MET A 1 66.80 -58.11 5.08
CA MET A 1 65.58 -58.66 4.44
C MET A 1 64.47 -58.75 5.47
N THR A 2 63.62 -57.74 5.57
CA THR A 2 62.25 -57.86 6.12
C THR A 2 61.45 -56.68 5.56
N ARG A 3 60.38 -56.98 4.82
CA ARG A 3 59.74 -56.09 3.85
C ARG A 3 58.79 -55.09 4.50
N LEU A 4 58.91 -53.84 4.05
CA LEU A 4 57.89 -52.80 4.07
C LEU A 4 56.70 -53.18 3.18
N LEU A 5 55.48 -52.88 3.64
CA LEU A 5 54.25 -52.76 2.86
C LEU A 5 53.72 -51.32 3.06
N PRO A 6 53.30 -50.58 2.02
CA PRO A 6 52.78 -49.23 2.17
C PRO A 6 51.26 -49.25 2.43
N LEU A 7 50.83 -48.44 3.40
CA LEU A 7 49.47 -47.93 3.52
C LEU A 7 49.17 -47.04 2.30
N THR A 8 48.44 -47.56 1.32
CA THR A 8 47.78 -46.75 0.28
C THR A 8 46.50 -47.46 -0.14
N ALA A 9 45.47 -47.37 0.69
CA ALA A 9 44.11 -47.81 0.34
C ALA A 9 43.01 -47.25 1.25
N ILE A 10 43.09 -45.98 1.71
CA ILE A 10 41.94 -45.27 2.30
C ILE A 10 42.06 -43.78 1.96
N LEU A 11 41.79 -43.39 0.71
CA LEU A 11 41.56 -41.99 0.31
C LEU A 11 41.13 -41.91 -1.16
N LEU A 12 39.91 -42.35 -1.51
CA LEU A 12 39.41 -42.17 -2.89
C LEU A 12 37.88 -42.19 -3.07
N ALA A 13 37.10 -41.84 -2.04
CA ALA A 13 35.64 -41.70 -2.16
C ALA A 13 35.11 -40.26 -1.99
N VAL A 14 35.98 -39.26 -1.74
CA VAL A 14 35.59 -37.86 -1.47
C VAL A 14 36.01 -36.88 -2.59
N LEU A 15 36.75 -37.36 -3.60
CA LEU A 15 37.35 -36.49 -4.64
C LEU A 15 36.45 -36.09 -5.83
N PRO A 16 35.49 -36.91 -6.33
CA PRO A 16 34.74 -36.55 -7.54
C PRO A 16 33.84 -35.31 -7.34
N SER A 17 33.18 -35.23 -6.19
CA SER A 17 32.21 -34.17 -5.87
C SER A 17 32.86 -32.80 -5.70
N ALA A 18 34.06 -32.74 -5.10
CA ALA A 18 34.78 -31.48 -4.90
C ALA A 18 35.34 -30.91 -6.21
N VAL A 19 35.82 -31.77 -7.11
CA VAL A 19 36.28 -31.38 -8.45
C VAL A 19 35.10 -30.90 -9.28
N PHE A 20 34.01 -31.67 -9.33
CA PHE A 20 32.80 -31.30 -10.05
C PHE A 20 32.19 -29.99 -9.51
N ALA A 21 32.18 -29.79 -8.19
CA ALA A 21 31.74 -28.53 -7.60
C ALA A 21 32.65 -27.34 -7.96
N ALA A 22 33.97 -27.56 -8.06
CA ALA A 22 34.90 -26.52 -8.53
C ALA A 22 34.61 -26.13 -9.98
N ASP A 23 34.24 -27.10 -10.83
CA ASP A 23 33.86 -26.87 -12.23
C ASP A 23 32.52 -26.11 -12.36
N LEU A 24 31.60 -26.28 -11.42
CA LEU A 24 30.30 -25.58 -11.43
C LEU A 24 30.38 -24.13 -10.91
N ARG A 25 31.32 -23.80 -10.02
CA ARG A 25 31.42 -22.47 -9.35
C ARG A 25 31.28 -21.26 -10.30
N PRO A 26 31.90 -21.21 -11.49
CA PRO A 26 31.78 -20.07 -12.40
C PRO A 26 30.35 -19.81 -12.91
N ASP A 27 29.50 -20.84 -12.88
CA ASP A 27 28.14 -20.80 -13.40
C ASP A 27 27.07 -20.64 -12.31
N VAL A 28 27.44 -20.77 -11.03
CA VAL A 28 26.52 -20.64 -9.88
C VAL A 28 26.00 -19.22 -9.78
N LEU A 29 24.69 -19.06 -9.97
CA LEU A 29 23.99 -17.82 -9.64
C LEU A 29 23.60 -17.82 -8.17
N VAL A 30 23.00 -18.91 -7.70
CA VAL A 30 22.52 -19.08 -6.33
C VAL A 30 22.73 -20.53 -5.90
N TYR A 31 23.29 -20.72 -4.71
CA TYR A 31 23.34 -22.00 -4.01
C TYR A 31 22.80 -21.83 -2.59
N ALA A 32 21.67 -22.44 -2.28
CA ALA A 32 21.02 -22.39 -0.98
C ALA A 32 20.99 -23.79 -0.36
N PRO A 33 21.86 -24.08 0.63
CA PRO A 33 21.90 -25.40 1.27
C PRO A 33 20.69 -25.65 2.17
N PHE A 34 20.05 -24.60 2.68
CA PHE A 34 18.93 -24.69 3.65
C PHE A 34 19.23 -25.49 4.93
N ASP A 35 20.51 -25.57 5.30
CA ASP A 35 20.95 -26.29 6.49
C ASP A 35 20.83 -25.42 7.76
N GLY A 36 19.59 -25.15 8.16
CA GLY A 36 19.28 -24.41 9.39
C GLY A 36 19.39 -22.88 9.30
N ASP A 37 19.68 -22.34 8.12
CA ASP A 37 19.59 -20.91 7.81
C ASP A 37 19.14 -20.66 6.35
N LEU A 38 18.96 -19.39 5.99
CA LEU A 38 18.45 -18.95 4.68
C LEU A 38 19.55 -18.35 3.78
N ARG A 39 20.82 -18.54 4.12
CA ARG A 39 21.93 -17.96 3.36
C ARG A 39 22.08 -18.65 2.01
N CYS A 40 22.23 -17.80 1.01
CA CYS A 40 22.42 -18.16 -0.39
C CYS A 40 23.81 -17.72 -0.82
N TRP A 41 24.60 -18.67 -1.28
CA TRP A 41 25.96 -18.47 -1.77
C TRP A 41 25.92 -18.15 -3.25
N LEU A 42 26.49 -17.01 -3.63
CA LEU A 42 26.52 -16.55 -5.01
C LEU A 42 27.86 -16.88 -5.65
N GLY A 43 27.90 -17.15 -6.95
CA GLY A 43 29.16 -17.37 -7.69
C GLY A 43 30.11 -16.18 -7.66
N SER A 44 29.63 -15.00 -7.25
CA SER A 44 30.44 -13.81 -7.01
C SER A 44 31.30 -13.88 -5.73
N GLY A 45 31.10 -14.89 -4.89
CA GLY A 45 31.74 -15.01 -3.57
C GLY A 45 31.04 -14.23 -2.45
N LEU A 46 29.90 -13.60 -2.76
CA LEU A 46 29.02 -12.98 -1.77
C LEU A 46 28.00 -13.97 -1.24
N VAL A 47 27.46 -13.64 -0.08
CA VAL A 47 26.30 -14.28 0.52
C VAL A 47 25.17 -13.27 0.54
N GLU A 48 23.97 -13.72 0.19
CA GLU A 48 22.73 -12.98 0.41
C GLU A 48 21.75 -13.90 1.15
N THR A 49 20.88 -13.34 1.97
CA THR A 49 19.89 -14.13 2.70
C THR A 49 18.58 -14.16 1.92
N ALA A 50 18.01 -15.35 1.71
CA ALA A 50 16.71 -15.49 1.08
C ALA A 50 15.61 -14.85 1.94
N ASP A 51 14.65 -14.21 1.29
CA ASP A 51 13.53 -13.55 1.96
C ASP A 51 12.43 -14.56 2.27
N PHE A 52 12.21 -14.82 3.54
CA PHE A 52 11.13 -15.68 4.02
C PHE A 52 10.05 -14.86 4.70
N SER A 53 8.79 -15.13 4.37
CA SER A 53 7.66 -14.58 5.10
C SER A 53 6.58 -15.64 5.38
N ARG A 54 6.03 -15.56 6.58
CA ARG A 54 4.84 -16.26 7.04
C ARG A 54 4.17 -15.37 8.11
N PRO A 55 3.08 -14.66 7.77
CA PRO A 55 2.46 -13.68 8.67
C PRO A 55 1.60 -14.31 9.78
N THR A 56 1.86 -15.58 10.15
CA THR A 56 1.18 -16.30 11.22
C THR A 56 2.10 -17.33 11.87
N LEU A 57 1.70 -17.80 13.04
CA LEU A 57 2.27 -18.99 13.70
C LEU A 57 2.25 -20.24 12.77
N ALA A 58 3.22 -21.12 12.98
CA ALA A 58 3.24 -22.50 12.47
C ALA A 58 3.58 -23.51 13.57
N THR A 59 3.44 -24.80 13.26
CA THR A 59 4.03 -25.88 14.06
C THR A 59 4.96 -26.78 13.25
N MET A 60 5.94 -27.36 13.94
CA MET A 60 6.79 -28.45 13.44
C MET A 60 6.04 -29.80 13.49
N PRO A 61 6.55 -30.86 12.84
CA PRO A 61 5.96 -32.21 12.95
C PRO A 61 5.85 -32.75 14.38
N ASP A 62 6.72 -32.30 15.30
CA ASP A 62 6.67 -32.59 16.74
C ASP A 62 5.75 -31.63 17.53
N LEU A 63 4.95 -30.84 16.82
CA LEU A 63 4.00 -29.84 17.31
C LEU A 63 4.60 -28.65 18.07
N LYS A 64 5.93 -28.49 18.07
CA LYS A 64 6.55 -27.26 18.59
C LYS A 64 6.14 -26.06 17.76
N ARG A 65 5.80 -24.98 18.45
CA ARG A 65 5.42 -23.69 17.87
C ARG A 65 6.62 -23.02 17.23
N VAL A 66 6.39 -22.40 16.07
CA VAL A 66 7.36 -21.63 15.29
C VAL A 66 6.75 -20.26 15.03
N GLY A 67 7.48 -19.20 15.38
CA GLY A 67 6.97 -17.82 15.41
C GLY A 67 6.58 -17.28 14.03
N GLU A 68 5.97 -16.10 13.98
CA GLU A 68 5.73 -15.42 12.70
C GLU A 68 7.07 -15.14 11.98
N ASP A 69 7.06 -15.25 10.65
CA ASP A 69 8.22 -15.07 9.76
C ASP A 69 9.45 -15.94 10.08
N GLU A 70 9.32 -16.97 10.93
CA GLU A 70 10.40 -17.90 11.25
C GLU A 70 10.33 -19.16 10.34
N PRO A 71 11.38 -19.46 9.55
CA PRO A 71 11.40 -20.63 8.67
C PRO A 71 11.42 -21.95 9.46
N ARG A 72 10.83 -23.00 8.89
CA ARG A 72 10.84 -24.35 9.46
C ARG A 72 11.92 -25.19 8.82
N TYR A 73 12.64 -25.94 9.65
CA TYR A 73 13.70 -26.83 9.19
C TYR A 73 13.52 -28.24 9.74
N VAL A 74 13.36 -29.20 8.84
CA VAL A 74 13.21 -30.64 9.14
C VAL A 74 14.49 -31.39 8.78
N SER A 75 14.55 -32.71 9.03
CA SER A 75 15.66 -33.55 8.59
C SER A 75 15.79 -33.52 7.07
N GLY A 76 16.94 -33.08 6.58
CA GLY A 76 17.30 -32.95 5.17
C GLY A 76 17.93 -34.22 4.59
N ARG A 77 18.31 -34.13 3.31
CA ARG A 77 19.11 -35.12 2.59
C ARG A 77 20.57 -35.10 3.06
N PHE A 78 21.12 -33.91 3.33
CA PHE A 78 22.53 -33.71 3.71
C PHE A 78 22.74 -33.05 5.08
N GLY A 79 21.65 -32.76 5.80
CA GLY A 79 21.66 -32.07 7.08
C GLY A 79 20.24 -31.73 7.50
N ARG A 80 19.91 -30.44 7.54
CA ARG A 80 18.54 -29.93 7.63
C ARG A 80 18.05 -29.45 6.26
N ALA A 81 16.73 -29.46 6.08
CA ALA A 81 16.06 -28.97 4.88
C ALA A 81 14.99 -27.96 5.27
N ILE A 82 14.75 -26.95 4.43
CA ILE A 82 13.64 -26.03 4.65
C ILE A 82 12.32 -26.74 4.34
N TYR A 83 11.33 -26.55 5.19
CA TYR A 83 9.99 -27.08 4.97
C TYR A 83 9.04 -25.93 4.63
N LEU A 84 8.38 -26.05 3.48
CA LEU A 84 7.43 -25.08 2.96
C LEU A 84 6.05 -25.71 2.85
N GLU A 85 5.03 -24.93 3.19
CA GLU A 85 3.63 -25.38 3.25
C GLU A 85 2.66 -24.26 2.84
N PRO A 86 1.56 -24.60 2.13
CA PRO A 86 0.51 -23.64 1.79
C PRO A 86 -0.24 -23.07 3.01
N GLY A 87 -0.92 -21.94 2.81
CA GLY A 87 -1.78 -21.28 3.79
C GLY A 87 -2.81 -20.35 3.14
N GLY A 88 -3.41 -19.44 3.90
CA GLY A 88 -4.29 -18.36 3.47
C GLY A 88 -4.84 -17.60 4.69
N THR A 89 -4.63 -16.28 4.75
CA THR A 89 -5.06 -15.45 5.89
C THR A 89 -6.48 -14.87 5.76
N ASP A 90 -7.18 -15.12 4.65
CA ASP A 90 -8.57 -14.74 4.47
C ASP A 90 -9.46 -15.48 5.49
N LEU A 91 -10.12 -14.77 6.40
CA LEU A 91 -10.94 -15.38 7.45
C LEU A 91 -12.15 -16.16 6.91
N ALA A 92 -12.62 -15.86 5.70
CA ALA A 92 -13.77 -16.52 5.09
C ALA A 92 -13.38 -17.67 4.15
N ARG A 93 -12.15 -17.68 3.62
CA ARG A 93 -11.73 -18.61 2.55
C ARG A 93 -10.33 -19.20 2.68
N GLY A 94 -9.54 -18.69 3.63
CA GLY A 94 -8.16 -19.09 3.92
C GLY A 94 -8.10 -20.39 4.72
N VAL A 95 -6.92 -20.71 5.24
CA VAL A 95 -6.69 -21.91 6.06
C VAL A 95 -6.70 -21.50 7.52
N ARG A 96 -7.63 -22.07 8.29
CA ARG A 96 -7.82 -21.74 9.70
C ARG A 96 -8.32 -22.96 10.44
N ASN A 97 -7.81 -23.20 11.65
CA ASN A 97 -8.47 -24.12 12.56
C ASN A 97 -9.72 -23.43 13.14
N ILE A 98 -10.90 -23.85 12.72
CA ILE A 98 -12.16 -23.22 13.18
C ILE A 98 -12.61 -23.73 14.56
N LEU A 99 -11.96 -24.77 15.09
CA LEU A 99 -12.22 -25.24 16.45
C LEU A 99 -11.94 -24.14 17.47
N LEU A 100 -12.71 -24.11 18.56
CA LEU A 100 -12.39 -23.32 19.74
C LEU A 100 -11.10 -23.84 20.38
N SER A 101 -10.41 -22.98 21.14
CA SER A 101 -9.16 -23.39 21.82
C SER A 101 -9.35 -24.62 22.71
N SER A 102 -10.47 -24.71 23.44
CA SER A 102 -10.80 -25.86 24.30
C SER A 102 -11.12 -27.16 23.54
N GLN A 103 -11.39 -27.07 22.23
CA GLN A 103 -11.64 -28.23 21.38
C GLN A 103 -10.39 -28.67 20.62
N ALA A 104 -9.54 -27.71 20.22
CA ALA A 104 -8.30 -27.99 19.52
C ALA A 104 -7.21 -28.55 20.44
N ASP A 105 -7.19 -28.13 21.71
CA ASP A 105 -6.20 -28.47 22.73
C ASP A 105 -6.90 -28.74 24.09
N PRO A 106 -7.18 -30.01 24.46
CA PRO A 106 -8.01 -30.38 25.61
C PRO A 106 -7.24 -30.33 26.95
N GLU A 107 -6.80 -29.14 27.37
CA GLU A 107 -5.97 -28.95 28.57
C GLU A 107 -6.78 -28.80 29.87
N ALA A 108 -7.83 -27.98 29.85
CA ALA A 108 -8.50 -27.49 31.06
C ALA A 108 -9.79 -28.25 31.39
N GLU A 109 -10.59 -28.60 30.37
CA GLU A 109 -11.93 -29.16 30.55
C GLU A 109 -12.40 -29.97 29.33
N THR A 110 -13.45 -30.78 29.50
CA THR A 110 -14.06 -31.58 28.43
C THR A 110 -15.32 -30.94 27.82
N SER A 111 -15.62 -29.69 28.16
CA SER A 111 -16.85 -28.96 27.76
C SER A 111 -17.03 -28.84 26.24
N GLY A 112 -15.92 -28.90 25.49
CA GLY A 112 -15.90 -28.88 24.02
C GLY A 112 -16.28 -30.20 23.33
N PHE A 113 -16.56 -31.27 24.10
CA PHE A 113 -16.78 -32.62 23.58
C PHE A 113 -18.10 -33.24 24.05
N GLU A 114 -18.81 -33.88 23.12
CA GLU A 114 -20.04 -34.65 23.36
C GLU A 114 -19.70 -36.14 23.35
N ALA A 115 -19.98 -36.87 24.44
CA ALA A 115 -19.82 -38.31 24.48
C ALA A 115 -20.89 -39.02 23.61
N ILE A 116 -20.48 -40.02 22.84
CA ILE A 116 -21.34 -40.77 21.93
C ILE A 116 -21.50 -42.21 22.43
N GLN A 117 -22.74 -42.72 22.41
CA GLN A 117 -23.09 -44.11 22.74
C GLN A 117 -22.42 -44.60 24.04
N GLY A 118 -22.57 -43.82 25.12
CA GLY A 118 -22.13 -44.19 26.47
C GLY A 118 -20.62 -44.18 26.71
N ALA A 119 -19.82 -43.60 25.81
CA ALA A 119 -18.39 -43.43 26.03
C ALA A 119 -18.12 -42.54 27.26
N GLN A 120 -17.01 -42.80 27.96
CA GLN A 120 -16.54 -41.96 29.06
C GLN A 120 -15.33 -41.14 28.61
N LEU A 121 -15.40 -39.83 28.83
CA LEU A 121 -14.36 -38.86 28.47
C LEU A 121 -13.65 -38.37 29.73
N ALA A 122 -12.32 -38.38 29.72
CA ALA A 122 -11.52 -37.86 30.83
C ALA A 122 -10.23 -37.21 30.30
N LEU A 123 -9.75 -36.15 30.95
CA LEU A 123 -8.45 -35.57 30.65
C LEU A 123 -7.36 -36.27 31.45
N VAL A 124 -6.31 -36.76 30.78
CA VAL A 124 -5.20 -37.47 31.45
C VAL A 124 -3.85 -37.11 30.87
N ALA A 125 -2.80 -37.24 31.70
CA ALA A 125 -1.42 -37.05 31.27
C ALA A 125 -0.79 -38.36 30.72
N PRO A 126 0.19 -38.27 29.80
CA PRO A 126 0.68 -37.06 29.15
C PRO A 126 -0.18 -36.64 27.94
N GLY A 127 -0.27 -35.32 27.73
CA GLY A 127 -0.70 -34.71 26.46
C GLY A 127 0.42 -34.65 25.42
N LEU A 128 0.07 -34.27 24.20
CA LEU A 128 0.97 -34.10 23.06
C LEU A 128 1.39 -32.63 22.85
N VAL A 129 0.45 -31.68 22.85
CA VAL A 129 0.74 -30.23 22.72
C VAL A 129 0.88 -29.55 24.09
N GLY A 130 0.11 -30.04 25.07
CA GLY A 130 0.17 -29.60 26.46
C GLY A 130 0.36 -30.76 27.44
N GLN A 131 -0.15 -30.60 28.66
CA GLN A 131 0.05 -31.56 29.74
C GLN A 131 -0.96 -32.72 29.69
N LYS A 132 -2.13 -32.54 29.08
CA LYS A 132 -3.22 -33.52 29.10
C LYS A 132 -3.74 -33.80 27.70
N SER A 133 -4.30 -35.00 27.54
CA SER A 133 -5.03 -35.41 26.34
C SER A 133 -6.40 -35.98 26.71
N LEU A 134 -7.29 -36.03 25.74
CA LEU A 134 -8.63 -36.60 25.91
C LEU A 134 -8.54 -38.13 25.85
N LYS A 135 -8.72 -38.80 26.99
CA LYS A 135 -8.94 -40.25 27.06
C LYS A 135 -10.40 -40.56 26.79
N VAL A 136 -10.63 -41.51 25.89
CA VAL A 136 -11.94 -42.00 25.50
C VAL A 136 -12.02 -43.48 25.85
N ALA A 137 -12.92 -43.85 26.77
CA ALA A 137 -13.26 -45.24 27.04
C ALA A 137 -14.56 -45.57 26.30
N ALA A 138 -14.41 -46.26 25.17
CA ALA A 138 -15.51 -46.66 24.30
C ALA A 138 -16.11 -48.00 24.77
N THR A 139 -17.44 -48.09 24.73
CA THR A 139 -18.19 -49.28 25.17
C THR A 139 -18.32 -50.36 24.10
N GLY A 140 -18.07 -50.00 22.83
CA GLY A 140 -18.18 -50.87 21.66
C GLY A 140 -18.17 -50.05 20.35
N ALA A 141 -18.52 -50.68 19.24
CA ALA A 141 -18.47 -50.04 17.93
C ALA A 141 -19.47 -48.87 17.86
N GLY A 142 -19.03 -47.70 17.38
CA GLY A 142 -19.82 -46.47 17.36
C GLY A 142 -19.75 -45.63 18.64
N SER A 143 -19.14 -46.14 19.72
CA SER A 143 -18.91 -45.40 20.97
C SER A 143 -17.67 -44.51 20.89
N GLY A 144 -17.76 -43.24 21.30
CA GLY A 144 -16.64 -42.30 21.21
C GLY A 144 -17.04 -40.86 21.55
N PHE A 145 -16.59 -39.88 20.77
CA PHE A 145 -16.93 -38.47 20.99
C PHE A 145 -17.15 -37.69 19.70
N ALA A 146 -17.86 -36.56 19.81
CA ALA A 146 -17.89 -35.49 18.82
C ALA A 146 -17.39 -34.19 19.45
N THR A 147 -16.78 -33.31 18.67
CA THR A 147 -16.64 -31.90 19.09
C THR A 147 -18.03 -31.25 19.11
N THR A 148 -18.26 -30.28 20.00
CA THR A 148 -19.45 -29.42 19.87
C THR A 148 -19.48 -28.74 18.50
N ALA A 149 -20.67 -28.56 17.94
CA ALA A 149 -20.83 -28.07 16.57
C ALA A 149 -20.39 -26.61 16.43
N ILE A 150 -19.62 -26.32 15.38
CA ILE A 150 -19.14 -24.96 15.09
C ILE A 150 -19.73 -24.48 13.78
N ALA A 151 -20.24 -23.25 13.77
CA ALA A 151 -20.69 -22.59 12.56
C ALA A 151 -19.49 -22.29 11.64
N ALA A 152 -19.50 -22.88 10.45
CA ALA A 152 -18.47 -22.65 9.45
C ALA A 152 -18.75 -21.34 8.69
N PRO A 153 -17.73 -20.56 8.34
CA PRO A 153 -17.93 -19.24 7.71
C PRO A 153 -18.45 -19.33 6.27
N ARG A 154 -18.36 -20.50 5.62
CA ARG A 154 -18.77 -20.70 4.23
C ARG A 154 -19.02 -22.17 3.89
N VAL A 155 -19.84 -22.40 2.87
CA VAL A 155 -19.96 -23.70 2.19
C VAL A 155 -18.70 -23.95 1.33
N MET A 156 -17.83 -24.85 1.77
CA MET A 156 -16.58 -25.22 1.07
C MET A 156 -16.04 -26.58 1.54
N ARG A 157 -14.93 -27.05 0.97
CA ARG A 157 -14.23 -28.24 1.50
C ARG A 157 -13.65 -27.95 2.89
N TYR A 158 -13.84 -28.88 3.82
CA TYR A 158 -13.22 -28.89 5.13
C TYR A 158 -12.46 -30.19 5.39
N ILE A 159 -11.38 -30.10 6.16
CA ILE A 159 -10.58 -31.25 6.60
C ILE A 159 -10.66 -31.33 8.12
N GLY A 160 -11.10 -32.47 8.64
CA GLY A 160 -11.08 -32.77 10.07
C GLY A 160 -9.89 -33.67 10.39
N SER A 161 -9.09 -33.33 11.39
CA SER A 161 -7.94 -34.13 11.81
C SER A 161 -7.75 -34.13 13.33
N ALA A 162 -7.15 -35.21 13.85
CA ALA A 162 -6.79 -35.35 15.25
C ALA A 162 -5.54 -36.23 15.38
N TYR A 163 -4.71 -35.96 16.38
CA TYR A 163 -3.68 -36.91 16.79
C TYR A 163 -4.30 -37.93 17.73
N LEU A 164 -4.15 -39.21 17.40
CA LEU A 164 -4.77 -40.33 18.06
C LEU A 164 -3.70 -41.36 18.46
N ARG A 165 -3.88 -42.00 19.62
CA ARG A 165 -3.13 -43.21 19.99
C ARG A 165 -4.00 -44.20 20.74
N GLY A 166 -3.71 -45.47 20.57
CA GLY A 166 -4.33 -46.58 21.28
C GLY A 166 -3.81 -46.69 22.71
N ALA A 167 -4.62 -47.25 23.61
CA ALA A 167 -4.17 -47.54 24.97
C ALA A 167 -3.23 -48.74 25.03
N LYS A 168 -3.42 -49.72 24.14
CA LYS A 168 -2.64 -50.95 24.05
C LYS A 168 -1.98 -51.13 22.66
N GLY A 169 -2.45 -50.40 21.65
CA GLY A 169 -2.09 -50.58 20.25
C GLY A 169 -2.92 -51.70 19.63
N GLY A 170 -3.42 -51.47 18.42
CA GLY A 170 -4.34 -52.34 17.68
C GLY A 170 -5.80 -51.91 17.76
N GLU A 171 -6.16 -50.95 18.63
CA GLU A 171 -7.51 -50.38 18.66
C GLU A 171 -7.85 -49.70 17.33
N ARG A 172 -9.08 -49.88 16.84
CA ARG A 172 -9.53 -49.26 15.59
C ARG A 172 -10.53 -48.16 15.88
N VAL A 173 -10.34 -47.02 15.24
CA VAL A 173 -11.22 -45.86 15.36
C VAL A 173 -11.70 -45.41 13.99
N ARG A 174 -12.93 -44.94 13.92
CA ARG A 174 -13.55 -44.32 12.77
C ARG A 174 -13.58 -42.81 12.95
N LEU A 175 -13.10 -42.09 11.94
CA LEU A 175 -13.10 -40.63 11.91
C LEU A 175 -14.04 -40.10 10.80
N ALA A 176 -14.91 -39.14 11.14
CA ALA A 176 -15.77 -38.46 10.18
C ALA A 176 -15.97 -36.98 10.56
N LEU A 177 -16.15 -36.13 9.55
CA LEU A 177 -16.59 -34.74 9.70
C LEU A 177 -18.07 -34.65 9.31
N VAL A 178 -18.90 -34.21 10.24
CA VAL A 178 -20.36 -34.16 10.09
C VAL A 178 -20.82 -32.71 10.02
N ASP A 179 -21.63 -32.37 9.01
CA ASP A 179 -22.40 -31.14 8.96
C ASP A 179 -23.81 -31.39 9.51
N ARG A 180 -24.05 -30.95 10.75
CA ARG A 180 -25.35 -31.10 11.42
C ARG A 180 -26.46 -30.29 10.77
N ALA A 181 -26.15 -29.18 10.11
CA ALA A 181 -27.16 -28.33 9.49
C ALA A 181 -27.77 -29.00 8.26
N ALA A 182 -26.93 -29.66 7.45
CA ALA A 182 -27.36 -30.33 6.22
C ALA A 182 -27.58 -31.85 6.35
N GLY A 183 -27.16 -32.44 7.49
CA GLY A 183 -27.25 -33.87 7.75
C GLY A 183 -26.37 -34.69 6.81
N VAL A 184 -25.16 -34.21 6.51
CA VAL A 184 -24.19 -34.88 5.62
C VAL A 184 -22.88 -35.15 6.37
N GLU A 185 -22.16 -36.19 5.96
CA GLU A 185 -20.88 -36.56 6.56
C GLU A 185 -19.83 -36.92 5.50
N SER A 186 -18.56 -36.72 5.84
CA SER A 186 -17.43 -37.15 5.02
C SER A 186 -17.38 -38.68 4.89
N ASP A 187 -16.67 -39.18 3.88
CA ASP A 187 -16.29 -40.60 3.84
C ASP A 187 -15.48 -40.98 5.09
N ALA A 188 -16.07 -41.85 5.92
CA ALA A 188 -15.47 -42.28 7.16
C ALA A 188 -14.31 -43.25 6.89
N LYS A 189 -13.18 -43.06 7.61
CA LYS A 189 -12.01 -43.93 7.51
C LYS A 189 -11.74 -44.61 8.84
N ASP A 190 -11.57 -45.93 8.79
CA ASP A 190 -11.13 -46.71 9.93
C ASP A 190 -9.59 -46.65 10.00
N VAL A 191 -9.06 -46.29 11.15
CA VAL A 191 -7.63 -46.15 11.43
C VAL A 191 -7.27 -47.12 12.56
N THR A 192 -6.25 -47.95 12.35
CA THR A 192 -5.71 -48.82 13.39
C THR A 192 -4.63 -48.06 14.15
N LEU A 193 -4.86 -47.84 15.43
CA LEU A 193 -3.99 -47.05 16.30
C LEU A 193 -2.83 -47.89 16.81
N THR A 194 -1.67 -47.25 17.00
CA THR A 194 -0.56 -47.80 17.79
C THR A 194 -0.50 -47.10 19.13
N THR A 195 0.45 -47.50 19.98
CA THR A 195 0.72 -46.79 21.24
C THR A 195 1.41 -45.44 21.03
N ALA A 196 1.92 -45.14 19.82
CA ALA A 196 2.45 -43.84 19.45
C ALA A 196 1.35 -42.92 18.90
N TRP A 197 1.51 -41.61 19.08
CA TRP A 197 0.63 -40.60 18.49
C TRP A 197 0.71 -40.63 16.96
N GLN A 198 -0.45 -40.66 16.31
CA GLN A 198 -0.59 -40.66 14.85
C GLN A 198 -1.67 -39.67 14.45
N ARG A 199 -1.44 -38.91 13.38
CA ARG A 199 -2.45 -37.99 12.86
C ARG A 199 -3.40 -38.72 11.93
N ALA A 200 -4.67 -38.82 12.31
CA ALA A 200 -5.76 -39.28 11.46
C ALA A 200 -6.53 -38.08 10.89
N PHE A 201 -7.08 -38.22 9.67
CA PHE A 201 -7.90 -37.16 9.07
C PHE A 201 -8.99 -37.68 8.13
N CYS A 202 -10.01 -36.86 7.94
CA CYS A 202 -11.15 -37.05 7.04
C CYS A 202 -11.40 -35.75 6.26
N VAL A 203 -12.02 -35.87 5.08
CA VAL A 203 -12.26 -34.73 4.19
C VAL A 203 -13.74 -34.69 3.83
N LEU A 204 -14.40 -33.57 4.14
CA LEU A 204 -15.75 -33.31 3.69
C LEU A 204 -15.69 -32.61 2.32
N GLU A 205 -15.88 -33.39 1.26
CA GLU A 205 -15.83 -32.91 -0.13
C GLU A 205 -17.11 -32.16 -0.51
N VAL A 206 -16.98 -30.87 -0.78
CA VAL A 206 -18.09 -30.01 -1.23
C VAL A 206 -17.75 -29.42 -2.58
N ALA A 207 -18.65 -29.54 -3.55
CA ALA A 207 -18.56 -28.88 -4.85
C ALA A 207 -18.86 -27.38 -4.67
N GLU A 208 -17.84 -26.61 -4.30
CA GLU A 208 -17.93 -25.18 -3.94
C GLU A 208 -18.66 -24.30 -4.95
N ARG A 209 -18.47 -24.57 -6.25
CA ARG A 209 -19.09 -23.78 -7.32
C ARG A 209 -20.61 -23.92 -7.32
N ASP A 210 -21.07 -25.15 -7.12
CA ASP A 210 -22.47 -25.51 -7.22
C ASP A 210 -23.15 -25.56 -5.83
N GLN A 211 -22.33 -25.39 -4.77
CA GLN A 211 -22.72 -25.52 -3.36
C GLN A 211 -23.42 -26.86 -3.09
N THR A 212 -22.88 -27.94 -3.66
CA THR A 212 -23.46 -29.27 -3.51
C THR A 212 -22.52 -30.25 -2.80
N PHE A 213 -23.11 -31.18 -2.06
CA PHE A 213 -22.46 -32.38 -1.52
C PHE A 213 -23.08 -33.60 -2.19
N ARG A 214 -22.29 -34.38 -2.95
CA ARG A 214 -22.79 -35.54 -3.73
C ARG A 214 -24.05 -35.24 -4.55
N GLY A 215 -24.12 -34.03 -5.14
CA GLY A 215 -25.27 -33.56 -5.92
C GLY A 215 -26.43 -32.96 -5.12
N LYS A 216 -26.44 -33.06 -3.78
CA LYS A 216 -27.41 -32.39 -2.89
C LYS A 216 -26.96 -30.95 -2.63
N LYS A 217 -27.82 -29.96 -2.91
CA LYS A 217 -27.55 -28.54 -2.61
C LYS A 217 -27.57 -28.28 -1.10
N LEU A 218 -26.61 -27.49 -0.63
CA LEU A 218 -26.50 -27.04 0.76
C LEU A 218 -27.14 -25.64 0.86
N GLU A 219 -28.23 -25.52 1.63
CA GLU A 219 -29.05 -24.29 1.72
C GLU A 219 -28.67 -23.37 2.88
N SER A 220 -27.78 -23.83 3.78
CA SER A 220 -27.34 -23.11 4.97
C SER A 220 -25.82 -23.21 5.15
N LEU A 221 -25.27 -22.38 6.03
CA LEU A 221 -23.86 -22.49 6.42
C LEU A 221 -23.63 -23.78 7.22
N PRO A 222 -22.53 -24.52 6.98
CA PRO A 222 -22.29 -25.79 7.67
C PRO A 222 -22.16 -25.62 9.19
N ALA A 223 -22.71 -26.57 9.94
CA ALA A 223 -22.50 -26.69 11.39
C ALA A 223 -21.64 -27.94 11.66
N LEU A 224 -20.32 -27.76 11.72
CA LEU A 224 -19.34 -28.85 11.62
C LEU A 224 -19.01 -29.47 12.98
N GLN A 225 -18.96 -30.81 13.02
CA GLN A 225 -18.48 -31.62 14.13
C GLN A 225 -17.45 -32.65 13.65
N LEU A 226 -16.31 -32.71 14.34
CA LEU A 226 -15.38 -33.83 14.17
C LEU A 226 -15.82 -34.97 15.09
N VAL A 227 -16.13 -36.13 14.49
CA VAL A 227 -16.66 -37.31 15.16
C VAL A 227 -15.61 -38.42 15.12
N ILE A 228 -15.26 -38.96 16.29
CA ILE A 228 -14.29 -40.04 16.45
C ILE A 228 -14.90 -41.14 17.29
N THR A 229 -15.11 -42.33 16.72
CA THR A 229 -15.74 -43.47 17.40
C THR A 229 -14.90 -44.73 17.29
N SER A 230 -15.06 -45.66 18.23
CA SER A 230 -14.45 -46.99 18.12
C SER A 230 -15.06 -47.76 16.96
N ALA A 231 -14.22 -48.44 16.16
CA ALA A 231 -14.63 -49.41 15.15
C ALA A 231 -14.55 -50.86 15.68
N ASP A 232 -14.13 -51.05 16.94
CA ASP A 232 -14.04 -52.36 17.57
C ASP A 232 -15.36 -52.78 18.18
N SER A 233 -15.74 -54.05 18.00
CA SER A 233 -17.02 -54.60 18.45
C SER A 233 -17.14 -54.71 19.97
N GLY A 234 -16.03 -54.68 20.70
CA GLY A 234 -15.99 -54.71 22.18
C GLY A 234 -15.40 -53.42 22.78
N PRO A 235 -15.35 -53.32 24.12
CA PRO A 235 -14.81 -52.14 24.79
C PRO A 235 -13.35 -51.87 24.42
N SER A 236 -13.05 -50.62 24.11
CA SER A 236 -11.71 -50.16 23.72
C SER A 236 -11.41 -48.81 24.37
N ALA A 237 -10.13 -48.42 24.39
CA ALA A 237 -9.74 -47.11 24.88
C ALA A 237 -8.69 -46.48 23.98
N PHE A 238 -8.86 -45.20 23.68
CA PHE A 238 -7.93 -44.42 22.88
C PHE A 238 -7.80 -43.01 23.42
N PHE A 239 -6.80 -42.29 22.94
CA PHE A 239 -6.51 -40.92 23.32
C PHE A 239 -6.57 -40.02 22.09
N ALA A 240 -7.07 -38.80 22.27
CA ALA A 240 -7.13 -37.76 21.25
C ALA A 240 -6.52 -36.45 21.76
N ASP A 241 -5.77 -35.79 20.89
CA ASP A 241 -5.13 -34.51 21.15
C ASP A 241 -4.91 -33.74 19.82
N ALA A 242 -4.55 -32.47 19.89
CA ALA A 242 -4.23 -31.60 18.75
C ALA A 242 -5.28 -31.73 17.62
N LEU A 243 -6.54 -31.46 17.95
CA LEU A 243 -7.64 -31.54 17.01
C LEU A 243 -7.67 -30.31 16.11
N MET A 244 -8.11 -30.48 14.88
CA MET A 244 -8.21 -29.41 13.90
C MET A 244 -9.35 -29.68 12.92
N VAL A 245 -10.20 -28.69 12.72
CA VAL A 245 -11.12 -28.62 11.58
C VAL A 245 -10.69 -27.42 10.77
N GLU A 246 -10.21 -27.65 9.54
CA GLU A 246 -9.64 -26.59 8.73
C GLU A 246 -10.37 -26.35 7.41
N GLN A 247 -10.47 -25.07 7.08
CA GLN A 247 -10.93 -24.58 5.78
C GLN A 247 -9.89 -24.93 4.70
N SER A 248 -10.31 -25.56 3.60
CA SER A 248 -9.37 -26.16 2.62
C SER A 248 -9.68 -25.84 1.15
N GLY A 249 -10.65 -24.95 0.90
CA GLY A 249 -11.42 -24.91 -0.34
C GLY A 249 -10.67 -24.86 -1.68
N ILE A 250 -11.34 -25.34 -2.73
CA ILE A 250 -10.82 -25.64 -4.08
C ILE A 250 -10.29 -24.40 -4.81
N PHE A 251 -10.90 -23.22 -4.56
CA PHE A 251 -10.49 -21.98 -5.21
C PHE A 251 -9.35 -21.25 -4.49
N TYR A 252 -8.94 -21.71 -3.31
CA TYR A 252 -7.96 -21.03 -2.48
C TYR A 252 -6.69 -21.86 -2.28
N VAL A 253 -6.69 -22.79 -1.32
CA VAL A 253 -5.54 -23.65 -1.04
C VAL A 253 -5.66 -24.99 -1.74
N ASN A 254 -6.87 -25.46 -2.00
CA ASN A 254 -7.15 -26.77 -2.56
C ASN A 254 -6.36 -27.88 -1.84
N ALA A 255 -6.22 -27.77 -0.52
CA ALA A 255 -5.66 -28.85 0.28
C ALA A 255 -6.61 -30.06 0.25
N GLN A 256 -6.00 -31.23 0.35
CA GLN A 256 -6.67 -32.54 0.38
C GLN A 256 -6.09 -33.41 1.50
N SER A 257 -5.07 -32.91 2.18
CA SER A 257 -4.50 -33.42 3.42
C SER A 257 -4.38 -32.25 4.40
N PRO A 258 -4.31 -32.52 5.72
CA PRO A 258 -4.25 -31.47 6.70
C PRO A 258 -2.96 -30.64 6.60
N THR A 259 -3.03 -29.34 6.89
CA THR A 259 -1.82 -28.53 7.13
C THR A 259 -1.25 -28.80 8.52
N SER A 260 -0.04 -28.34 8.83
CA SER A 260 0.53 -28.40 10.18
C SER A 260 -0.45 -27.87 11.22
N TRP A 261 -0.48 -28.49 12.38
CA TRP A 261 -1.51 -28.21 13.38
C TRP A 261 -1.46 -26.74 13.82
N LEU A 262 -2.64 -26.16 14.04
CA LEU A 262 -2.81 -24.81 14.56
C LEU A 262 -3.66 -24.84 15.82
N PRO A 263 -3.38 -23.95 16.80
CA PRO A 263 -4.30 -23.73 17.91
C PRO A 263 -5.69 -23.31 17.41
N GLY A 264 -6.70 -23.55 18.23
CA GLY A 264 -8.07 -23.16 17.91
C GLY A 264 -8.17 -21.68 17.51
N LEU A 265 -9.00 -21.37 16.52
CA LEU A 265 -9.24 -20.04 15.96
C LEU A 265 -8.07 -19.36 15.25
N HIS A 266 -6.90 -19.99 15.12
CA HIS A 266 -5.74 -19.43 14.43
C HIS A 266 -5.75 -19.73 12.92
N ALA A 267 -5.22 -18.79 12.14
CA ALA A 267 -5.05 -18.92 10.69
C ALA A 267 -3.63 -19.37 10.32
N ARG A 268 -3.50 -19.99 9.16
CA ARG A 268 -2.24 -20.40 8.54
C ARG A 268 -1.89 -19.40 7.45
N GLY A 269 -0.79 -18.68 7.59
CA GLY A 269 -0.21 -17.85 6.54
C GLY A 269 0.51 -18.72 5.50
N HIS A 270 0.58 -18.21 4.28
CA HIS A 270 1.43 -18.81 3.25
C HIS A 270 2.90 -18.70 3.67
N GLU A 271 3.66 -19.77 3.52
CA GLU A 271 5.12 -19.68 3.55
C GLU A 271 5.61 -19.24 2.17
N ARG A 272 6.34 -18.14 2.14
CA ARG A 272 6.99 -17.62 0.95
C ARG A 272 8.47 -17.64 1.19
N LEU A 273 9.21 -18.15 0.22
CA LEU A 273 10.66 -18.05 0.19
C LEU A 273 11.07 -17.49 -1.16
N SER A 274 11.74 -16.34 -1.16
CA SER A 274 12.27 -15.72 -2.38
C SER A 274 13.79 -15.76 -2.36
N LEU A 275 14.37 -16.41 -3.36
CA LEU A 275 15.83 -16.46 -3.49
C LEU A 275 16.37 -15.11 -4.02
N PRO A 276 17.58 -14.71 -3.58
CA PRO A 276 18.23 -13.47 -4.02
C PRO A 276 18.76 -13.64 -5.45
N LEU A 277 17.94 -13.28 -6.43
CA LEU A 277 18.32 -13.28 -7.85
C LEU A 277 18.10 -11.89 -8.44
N ASN A 278 19.01 -11.47 -9.32
CA ASN A 278 18.90 -10.22 -10.05
C ASN A 278 18.62 -10.49 -11.54
N GLY A 279 17.74 -9.71 -12.16
CA GLY A 279 17.41 -9.78 -13.59
C GLY A 279 18.61 -9.53 -14.51
N SER A 280 19.67 -8.87 -14.02
CA SER A 280 20.93 -8.70 -14.79
C SER A 280 21.79 -9.97 -14.86
N THR A 281 21.61 -10.90 -13.93
CA THR A 281 22.39 -12.16 -13.85
C THR A 281 21.60 -13.37 -14.32
N PHE A 282 20.27 -13.32 -14.23
CA PHE A 282 19.42 -14.39 -14.72
C PHE A 282 19.38 -14.39 -16.24
N ASN A 283 19.68 -15.54 -16.84
CA ASN A 283 19.62 -15.72 -18.28
C ASN A 283 18.30 -16.41 -18.66
N PRO A 284 17.35 -15.71 -19.31
CA PRO A 284 16.14 -16.37 -19.79
C PRO A 284 16.43 -17.31 -20.97
N ASP A 285 17.56 -17.14 -21.65
CA ASP A 285 17.86 -17.86 -22.89
C ASP A 285 18.45 -19.25 -22.65
N GLU A 286 19.01 -19.51 -21.48
CA GLU A 286 19.50 -20.83 -21.06
C GLU A 286 19.74 -20.86 -19.54
N GLY A 287 19.71 -22.05 -18.94
CA GLY A 287 20.01 -22.22 -17.52
C GLY A 287 19.60 -23.56 -16.96
N THR A 288 19.89 -23.75 -15.66
CA THR A 288 19.48 -24.95 -14.91
C THR A 288 19.05 -24.59 -13.48
N VAL A 289 17.96 -25.18 -13.02
CA VAL A 289 17.58 -25.23 -11.61
C VAL A 289 17.62 -26.69 -11.15
N ALA A 290 18.30 -26.98 -10.04
CA ALA A 290 18.39 -28.31 -9.47
C ALA A 290 18.23 -28.26 -7.93
N PHE A 291 17.53 -29.23 -7.35
CA PHE A 291 17.31 -29.32 -5.91
C PHE A 291 16.85 -30.72 -5.49
N TRP A 292 16.95 -31.01 -4.20
CA TRP A 292 16.31 -32.18 -3.60
C TRP A 292 14.96 -31.80 -3.02
N ALA A 293 13.96 -32.64 -3.26
CA ALA A 293 12.63 -32.47 -2.69
C ALA A 293 12.14 -33.77 -2.04
N ARG A 294 11.46 -33.62 -0.91
CA ARG A 294 10.69 -34.67 -0.24
C ARG A 294 9.27 -34.15 0.00
N PRO A 295 8.34 -34.40 -0.93
CA PRO A 295 6.93 -34.00 -0.79
C PRO A 295 6.20 -34.87 0.23
N ASP A 296 5.29 -34.28 0.99
CA ASP A 296 4.47 -35.04 1.95
C ASP A 296 3.33 -35.78 1.22
N ASP A 297 2.79 -35.18 0.16
CA ASP A 297 1.76 -35.75 -0.69
C ASP A 297 1.72 -35.13 -2.11
N PHE A 298 0.87 -35.68 -2.98
CA PHE A 298 0.62 -35.17 -4.35
C PHE A 298 -0.82 -34.71 -4.56
N LEU A 299 -1.54 -34.45 -3.46
CA LEU A 299 -2.97 -34.24 -3.49
C LEU A 299 -3.28 -32.75 -3.75
N GLY A 300 -3.27 -32.37 -5.03
CA GLY A 300 -3.59 -31.02 -5.53
C GLY A 300 -2.54 -30.47 -6.47
N ALA A 301 -2.90 -29.46 -7.29
CA ALA A 301 -1.93 -28.76 -8.14
C ALA A 301 -1.09 -27.78 -7.30
N ARG A 302 0.23 -27.95 -7.25
CA ARG A 302 1.23 -27.22 -6.45
C ARG A 302 2.40 -26.77 -7.33
N SER A 303 3.27 -25.89 -6.84
CA SER A 303 4.53 -25.51 -7.49
C SER A 303 5.71 -25.70 -6.54
N PHE A 304 6.78 -26.34 -7.02
CA PHE A 304 8.04 -26.41 -6.28
C PHE A 304 8.81 -25.10 -6.38
N PHE A 305 8.76 -24.43 -7.53
CA PHE A 305 9.27 -23.09 -7.69
C PHE A 305 8.65 -22.38 -8.89
N SER A 306 8.64 -21.06 -8.84
CA SER A 306 8.25 -20.18 -9.94
C SER A 306 9.29 -19.06 -10.15
N VAL A 307 9.50 -18.67 -11.41
CA VAL A 307 10.44 -17.62 -11.83
C VAL A 307 9.66 -16.48 -12.49
N GLY A 308 9.96 -15.24 -12.13
CA GLY A 308 9.32 -14.08 -12.74
C GLY A 308 9.54 -12.77 -12.02
N THR A 309 8.70 -11.78 -12.31
CA THR A 309 8.75 -10.40 -11.79
C THR A 309 7.57 -10.18 -10.84
N ASN A 310 7.62 -9.16 -9.97
CA ASN A 310 6.60 -8.88 -8.94
C ASN A 310 5.12 -8.99 -9.39
N HIS A 311 4.82 -8.84 -10.69
CA HIS A 311 3.46 -8.92 -11.23
C HIS A 311 3.25 -9.97 -12.35
N PHE A 312 4.30 -10.61 -12.88
CA PHE A 312 4.21 -11.56 -13.99
C PHE A 312 5.26 -12.67 -13.91
N PHE A 313 4.82 -13.93 -13.83
CA PHE A 313 5.70 -15.10 -13.69
C PHE A 313 5.44 -16.12 -14.80
N PRO A 314 6.31 -16.16 -15.83
CA PRO A 314 6.12 -17.04 -16.97
C PRO A 314 6.49 -18.48 -16.66
N TRP A 315 7.48 -18.80 -15.80
CA TRP A 315 8.07 -20.15 -15.72
C TRP A 315 8.00 -20.79 -14.33
N GLY A 316 7.91 -22.11 -14.27
CA GLY A 316 7.97 -22.86 -13.02
C GLY A 316 7.76 -24.36 -13.20
N VAL A 317 8.14 -25.13 -12.18
CA VAL A 317 7.85 -26.57 -12.09
C VAL A 317 6.64 -26.76 -11.17
N ASN A 318 5.58 -27.30 -11.75
CA ASN A 318 4.33 -27.59 -11.05
C ASN A 318 4.17 -29.10 -10.86
N ILE A 319 3.56 -29.49 -9.76
CA ILE A 319 3.17 -30.85 -9.42
C ILE A 319 1.65 -30.89 -9.37
N GLY A 320 1.03 -31.97 -9.81
CA GLY A 320 -0.38 -32.20 -9.59
C GLY A 320 -0.69 -33.68 -9.53
N GLN A 321 -1.96 -34.01 -9.25
CA GLN A 321 -2.45 -35.39 -9.26
C GLN A 321 -2.18 -36.14 -10.58
N LYS A 322 -1.98 -35.41 -11.68
CA LYS A 322 -1.71 -35.96 -13.02
C LYS A 322 -0.22 -36.11 -13.36
N GLY A 323 0.71 -35.58 -12.55
CA GLY A 323 2.11 -35.51 -12.96
C GLY A 323 2.92 -34.32 -12.48
N LEU A 324 4.16 -34.25 -12.94
CA LEU A 324 4.93 -33.01 -13.00
C LEU A 324 4.63 -32.30 -14.33
N GLY A 325 4.53 -30.98 -14.30
CA GLY A 325 4.35 -30.14 -15.48
C GLY A 325 5.25 -28.92 -15.44
N PHE A 326 5.85 -28.60 -16.58
CA PHE A 326 6.53 -27.33 -16.83
C PHE A 326 5.74 -26.55 -17.89
N GLY A 327 5.80 -25.22 -17.88
CA GLY A 327 5.12 -24.42 -18.91
C GLY A 327 5.18 -22.91 -18.70
N ALA A 328 4.93 -22.17 -19.80
CA ALA A 328 4.80 -20.71 -19.83
C ALA A 328 3.37 -20.25 -19.47
N ARG A 329 3.21 -19.26 -18.59
CA ARG A 329 1.89 -18.65 -18.27
C ARG A 329 1.51 -17.64 -19.38
N ASP A 330 0.50 -17.95 -20.20
CA ASP A 330 -0.20 -16.90 -20.98
C ASP A 330 -1.36 -16.36 -20.12
N ALA A 331 -1.67 -15.07 -20.26
CA ALA A 331 -2.51 -14.27 -19.36
C ALA A 331 -3.73 -15.03 -18.78
N TYR A 332 -3.53 -15.71 -17.65
CA TYR A 332 -4.52 -16.49 -16.86
C TYR A 332 -4.76 -17.98 -17.19
N GLN A 333 -4.11 -18.60 -18.19
CA GLN A 333 -4.20 -20.07 -18.39
C GLN A 333 -2.81 -20.72 -18.39
N PHE A 334 -2.61 -21.64 -17.45
CA PHE A 334 -1.46 -22.53 -17.41
C PHE A 334 -1.74 -23.70 -18.38
N ILE A 335 -0.88 -23.91 -19.37
CA ILE A 335 -0.92 -25.11 -20.23
C ILE A 335 0.23 -26.04 -19.82
N PRO A 336 0.05 -26.87 -18.78
CA PRO A 336 1.02 -27.90 -18.44
C PRO A 336 1.05 -28.98 -19.52
N LYS A 337 2.25 -29.33 -19.99
CA LYS A 337 2.47 -30.70 -20.48
C LYS A 337 2.68 -31.58 -19.25
N TRP A 338 1.68 -32.39 -18.93
CA TRP A 338 1.75 -33.33 -17.81
C TRP A 338 2.59 -34.54 -18.18
N HIS A 339 3.58 -34.88 -17.35
CA HIS A 339 4.37 -36.10 -17.44
C HIS A 339 4.08 -36.99 -16.22
N ALA A 340 3.99 -38.30 -16.43
CA ALA A 340 3.66 -39.26 -15.36
C ALA A 340 4.61 -39.14 -14.15
N LEU A 341 4.07 -39.33 -12.94
CA LEU A 341 4.82 -39.18 -11.69
C LEU A 341 5.93 -40.24 -11.58
N GLY A 342 7.18 -39.78 -11.42
CA GLY A 342 8.29 -40.57 -10.88
C GLY A 342 8.61 -40.23 -9.41
N LEU A 343 7.87 -39.29 -8.80
CA LEU A 343 8.03 -38.88 -7.40
C LEU A 343 7.23 -39.80 -6.47
N GLN A 344 7.77 -40.07 -5.28
CA GLN A 344 7.07 -40.79 -4.21
C GLN A 344 6.96 -39.90 -2.97
N PRO A 345 5.82 -39.88 -2.25
CA PRO A 345 5.70 -39.09 -1.02
C PRO A 345 6.70 -39.60 0.01
N GLU A 346 7.19 -38.71 0.87
CA GLU A 346 8.15 -39.01 1.93
C GLU A 346 9.50 -39.57 1.44
N GLN A 347 9.78 -39.54 0.13
CA GLN A 347 11.07 -39.95 -0.44
C GLN A 347 11.81 -38.77 -1.07
N TRP A 348 13.11 -38.69 -0.76
CA TRP A 348 13.99 -37.71 -1.39
C TRP A 348 14.15 -38.01 -2.88
N THR A 349 13.85 -37.03 -3.71
CA THR A 349 14.06 -37.08 -5.16
C THR A 349 14.84 -35.86 -5.60
N HIS A 350 15.86 -36.07 -6.43
CA HIS A 350 16.55 -34.97 -7.09
C HIS A 350 15.73 -34.51 -8.29
N VAL A 351 15.37 -33.23 -8.31
CA VAL A 351 14.60 -32.58 -9.38
C VAL A 351 15.52 -31.59 -10.08
N ALA A 352 15.62 -31.67 -11.40
CA ALA A 352 16.32 -30.66 -12.19
C ALA A 352 15.53 -30.25 -13.44
N LEU A 353 15.49 -28.96 -13.70
CA LEU A 353 14.91 -28.36 -14.91
C LEU A 353 16.01 -27.62 -15.66
N THR A 354 16.30 -28.04 -16.89
CA THR A 354 17.24 -27.36 -17.78
C THR A 354 16.48 -26.70 -18.92
N TRP A 355 16.96 -25.55 -19.42
CA TRP A 355 16.35 -24.89 -20.56
C TRP A 355 17.36 -24.21 -21.48
N THR A 356 16.91 -23.97 -22.71
CA THR A 356 17.48 -23.12 -23.75
C THR A 356 16.37 -22.26 -24.35
N LYS A 357 16.67 -21.39 -25.31
CA LYS A 357 15.65 -20.64 -26.07
C LYS A 357 14.61 -21.54 -26.74
N GLU A 358 15.02 -22.74 -27.13
CA GLU A 358 14.21 -23.62 -27.98
C GLU A 358 13.52 -24.73 -27.17
N ARG A 359 14.12 -25.18 -26.07
CA ARG A 359 13.75 -26.43 -25.40
C ARG A 359 13.92 -26.37 -23.90
N VAL A 360 13.08 -27.11 -23.19
CA VAL A 360 13.14 -27.33 -21.75
C VAL A 360 13.05 -28.83 -21.46
N ARG A 361 13.86 -29.30 -20.50
CA ARG A 361 13.92 -30.70 -20.09
C ARG A 361 13.81 -30.83 -18.58
N LEU A 362 13.02 -31.80 -18.14
CA LEU A 362 12.83 -32.14 -16.74
C LEU A 362 13.49 -33.49 -16.43
N PHE A 363 14.26 -33.52 -15.36
CA PHE A 363 14.96 -34.69 -14.86
C PHE A 363 14.48 -35.04 -13.45
N LEU A 364 14.35 -36.34 -13.18
CA LEU A 364 14.16 -36.90 -11.85
C LEU A 364 15.24 -37.93 -11.58
N ASN A 365 15.94 -37.79 -10.46
CA ASN A 365 17.03 -38.68 -10.06
C ASN A 365 18.05 -38.89 -11.19
N GLY A 366 18.38 -37.80 -11.91
CA GLY A 366 19.35 -37.81 -13.00
C GLY A 366 18.83 -38.32 -14.34
N LYS A 367 17.58 -38.79 -14.43
CA LYS A 367 16.98 -39.35 -15.65
C LYS A 367 15.99 -38.37 -16.27
N PRO A 368 16.00 -38.16 -17.59
CA PRO A 368 15.02 -37.32 -18.26
C PRO A 368 13.63 -37.97 -18.19
N VAL A 369 12.63 -37.20 -17.73
CA VAL A 369 11.23 -37.66 -17.62
C VAL A 369 10.25 -36.77 -18.38
N GLY A 370 10.69 -35.58 -18.80
CA GLY A 370 9.88 -34.64 -19.56
C GLY A 370 10.74 -33.78 -20.48
N ASP A 371 10.16 -33.43 -21.62
CA ASP A 371 10.85 -32.74 -22.70
C ASP A 371 9.86 -32.00 -23.59
N GLY A 372 10.15 -30.75 -23.92
CA GLY A 372 9.28 -29.96 -24.78
C GLY A 372 9.89 -28.64 -25.22
N PRO A 373 9.25 -27.96 -26.19
CA PRO A 373 9.67 -26.64 -26.64
C PRO A 373 9.42 -25.57 -25.57
N CYS A 374 10.23 -24.51 -25.55
CA CYS A 374 10.07 -23.37 -24.63
C CYS A 374 8.93 -22.42 -25.01
N ASN A 375 8.44 -22.46 -26.25
CA ASN A 375 7.36 -21.62 -26.78
C ASN A 375 6.00 -22.35 -26.76
N ASN A 376 5.06 -21.84 -25.94
CA ASN A 376 3.64 -22.05 -26.17
C ASN A 376 3.12 -20.85 -26.97
N GLU A 377 3.10 -20.94 -28.31
CA GLU A 377 2.27 -20.03 -29.08
C GLU A 377 0.81 -20.29 -28.69
N SER A 378 0.13 -19.26 -28.17
CA SER A 378 -1.31 -19.34 -27.93
C SER A 378 -2.03 -19.66 -29.25
N PRO A 379 -3.07 -20.52 -29.24
CA PRO A 379 -3.92 -20.71 -30.41
C PRO A 379 -4.40 -19.35 -30.92
N ALA A 380 -4.26 -19.10 -32.22
CA ALA A 380 -4.70 -17.86 -32.84
C ALA A 380 -6.18 -17.59 -32.51
N GLY A 381 -6.48 -16.49 -31.81
CA GLY A 381 -7.85 -16.00 -31.60
C GLY A 381 -8.41 -15.98 -30.16
N ALA A 382 -7.65 -16.34 -29.13
CA ALA A 382 -8.13 -16.19 -27.74
C ALA A 382 -8.10 -14.70 -27.27
N PRO A 383 -9.21 -14.14 -26.76
CA PRO A 383 -9.24 -12.77 -26.23
C PRO A 383 -8.42 -12.67 -24.94
N ARG A 384 -7.43 -11.77 -24.91
CA ARG A 384 -6.55 -11.55 -23.74
C ARG A 384 -7.16 -10.49 -22.81
N PRO A 385 -7.43 -10.79 -21.53
CA PRO A 385 -7.74 -9.76 -20.56
C PRO A 385 -6.41 -9.16 -20.05
N TYR A 386 -6.27 -7.84 -20.20
CA TYR A 386 -5.10 -7.00 -19.89
C TYR A 386 -3.99 -7.04 -20.96
N GLY A 387 -3.83 -5.89 -21.63
CA GLY A 387 -2.96 -5.71 -22.79
C GLY A 387 -1.48 -5.67 -22.43
N GLY A 388 -0.75 -6.67 -22.91
CA GLY A 388 0.70 -6.71 -23.02
C GLY A 388 1.11 -8.07 -23.56
N LYS A 389 1.91 -8.13 -24.62
CA LYS A 389 2.64 -9.38 -24.94
C LYS A 389 3.62 -9.62 -23.79
N PHE A 390 3.78 -10.86 -23.34
CA PHE A 390 4.93 -11.20 -22.49
C PHE A 390 6.19 -10.85 -23.28
N ASP A 391 6.98 -9.93 -22.74
CA ASP A 391 8.26 -9.53 -23.32
C ASP A 391 9.37 -10.14 -22.45
N PRO A 392 10.10 -11.16 -22.95
CA PRO A 392 11.25 -11.73 -22.26
C PRO A 392 12.32 -10.69 -21.89
N GLN A 393 12.37 -9.53 -22.56
CA GLN A 393 13.25 -8.42 -22.18
C GLN A 393 12.90 -7.87 -20.78
N ARG A 394 11.64 -7.98 -20.32
CA ARG A 394 11.27 -7.58 -18.96
C ARG A 394 11.95 -8.42 -17.88
N LEU A 395 12.24 -9.70 -18.13
CA LEU A 395 13.05 -10.51 -17.21
C LEU A 395 14.52 -10.06 -17.18
N LYS A 396 15.00 -9.40 -18.24
CA LYS A 396 16.35 -8.82 -18.32
C LYS A 396 16.43 -7.43 -17.68
N THR A 397 15.30 -6.72 -17.60
CA THR A 397 15.26 -5.35 -17.09
C THR A 397 14.66 -5.22 -15.69
N GLU A 398 13.76 -6.10 -15.23
CA GLU A 398 13.05 -6.06 -13.93
C GLU A 398 13.69 -6.96 -12.85
N HIS A 399 13.30 -6.76 -11.57
CA HIS A 399 13.70 -7.64 -10.47
C HIS A 399 13.08 -9.04 -10.63
N VAL A 400 13.92 -10.02 -10.98
CA VAL A 400 13.50 -11.42 -11.10
C VAL A 400 13.55 -12.08 -9.73
N THR A 401 12.43 -12.60 -9.25
CA THR A 401 12.39 -13.45 -8.05
C THR A 401 12.16 -14.90 -8.43
N ILE A 402 12.80 -15.80 -7.69
CA ILE A 402 12.47 -17.22 -7.70
C ILE A 402 11.78 -17.52 -6.38
N GLY A 403 10.46 -17.71 -6.46
CA GLY A 403 9.65 -18.18 -5.34
C GLY A 403 9.83 -19.68 -5.19
N VAL A 404 10.48 -20.11 -4.12
CA VAL A 404 10.63 -21.52 -3.76
C VAL A 404 9.40 -21.92 -2.95
N GLY A 405 8.84 -23.08 -3.31
CA GLY A 405 7.62 -23.60 -2.74
C GLY A 405 6.36 -22.80 -3.07
N GLY A 406 6.34 -21.90 -4.06
CA GLY A 406 5.12 -21.28 -4.60
C GLY A 406 5.23 -19.82 -5.06
N TYR A 407 4.07 -19.16 -5.20
CA TYR A 407 3.88 -17.84 -5.84
C TYR A 407 4.14 -16.65 -4.89
N ALA A 408 4.80 -15.58 -5.36
CA ALA A 408 5.17 -14.45 -4.49
C ALA A 408 4.05 -13.41 -4.22
N HIS A 409 2.94 -13.36 -4.98
CA HIS A 409 1.96 -12.26 -4.85
C HIS A 409 0.80 -12.58 -3.88
N PRO A 410 0.40 -11.62 -3.01
CA PRO A 410 -0.53 -11.82 -1.91
C PRO A 410 -2.05 -11.94 -2.22
N GLY A 411 -2.51 -12.04 -3.46
CA GLY A 411 -3.92 -11.68 -3.74
C GLY A 411 -4.78 -12.58 -4.64
N TRP A 412 -4.21 -13.34 -5.59
CA TRP A 412 -5.03 -13.80 -6.73
C TRP A 412 -5.01 -15.30 -7.04
N THR A 413 -4.02 -16.08 -6.57
CA THR A 413 -3.97 -17.54 -6.79
C THR A 413 -3.21 -18.26 -5.66
N PRO A 414 -3.87 -18.67 -4.58
CA PRO A 414 -3.24 -19.34 -3.43
C PRO A 414 -2.93 -20.83 -3.69
N ASN A 415 -3.32 -21.34 -4.87
CA ASN A 415 -3.24 -22.73 -5.33
C ASN A 415 -1.84 -23.19 -5.81
N GLN A 416 -0.73 -22.59 -5.39
CA GLN A 416 0.58 -22.86 -6.03
C GLN A 416 1.73 -23.21 -5.08
N PHE A 417 1.49 -23.45 -3.78
CA PHE A 417 2.59 -23.70 -2.85
C PHE A 417 2.89 -25.17 -2.60
N ALA A 418 4.16 -25.58 -2.57
CA ALA A 418 4.57 -26.93 -2.21
C ALA A 418 4.23 -27.23 -0.75
N LYS A 419 3.95 -28.50 -0.46
CA LYS A 419 3.95 -29.07 0.89
C LYS A 419 5.08 -30.11 0.92
N ALA A 420 6.29 -29.61 1.15
CA ALA A 420 7.50 -30.41 0.94
C ALA A 420 8.69 -29.87 1.74
N ALA A 421 9.59 -30.77 2.10
CA ALA A 421 10.96 -30.42 2.48
C ALA A 421 11.81 -30.24 1.22
N LEU A 422 12.60 -29.17 1.17
CA LEU A 422 13.51 -28.84 0.08
C LEU A 422 14.92 -28.68 0.63
N ASP A 423 15.89 -29.27 -0.07
CA ASP A 423 17.30 -29.30 0.32
C ASP A 423 18.18 -29.00 -0.90
N GLU A 424 19.33 -28.39 -0.66
CA GLU A 424 20.38 -28.09 -1.65
C GLU A 424 19.85 -27.48 -2.97
N PHE A 425 19.30 -26.28 -2.90
CA PHE A 425 18.75 -25.60 -4.06
C PHE A 425 19.83 -24.85 -4.85
N LEU A 426 19.95 -25.14 -6.14
CA LEU A 426 21.00 -24.65 -7.03
C LEU A 426 20.40 -24.01 -8.28
N ILE A 427 20.91 -22.83 -8.65
CA ILE A 427 20.58 -22.11 -9.89
C ILE A 427 21.87 -21.82 -10.65
N LEU A 428 21.91 -22.25 -11.90
CA LEU A 428 23.07 -22.10 -12.79
C LEU A 428 22.69 -21.27 -14.02
N ARG A 429 23.66 -20.49 -14.51
CA ARG A 429 23.50 -19.60 -15.67
C ARG A 429 23.45 -20.31 -17.03
N ARG A 430 23.76 -21.61 -17.07
CA ARG A 430 23.87 -22.43 -18.30
C ARG A 430 23.01 -23.69 -18.24
N GLU A 431 22.70 -24.25 -19.40
CA GLU A 431 22.15 -25.61 -19.50
C GLU A 431 23.21 -26.64 -19.01
N LEU A 432 22.82 -27.56 -18.13
CA LEU A 432 23.62 -28.72 -17.78
C LEU A 432 23.37 -29.88 -18.76
N ALA A 433 24.44 -30.59 -19.11
CA ALA A 433 24.33 -31.81 -19.89
C ALA A 433 23.68 -32.94 -19.05
N PRO A 434 22.99 -33.92 -19.67
CA PRO A 434 22.35 -35.01 -18.94
C PRO A 434 23.28 -35.76 -17.96
N GLU A 435 24.55 -35.93 -18.33
CA GLU A 435 25.60 -36.52 -17.50
C GLU A 435 25.92 -35.70 -16.24
N ASP A 436 25.96 -34.37 -16.35
CA ASP A 436 26.18 -33.45 -15.22
C ASP A 436 24.97 -33.50 -14.27
N VAL A 437 23.75 -33.56 -14.82
CA VAL A 437 22.51 -33.70 -14.03
C VAL A 437 22.48 -35.06 -13.32
N ALA A 438 22.96 -36.13 -13.97
CA ALA A 438 23.09 -37.43 -13.35
C ALA A 438 24.15 -37.45 -12.25
N ALA A 439 25.27 -36.75 -12.42
CA ALA A 439 26.30 -36.58 -11.40
C ALA A 439 25.77 -35.84 -10.16
N LEU A 440 25.00 -34.77 -10.33
CA LEU A 440 24.31 -34.07 -9.24
C LEU A 440 23.39 -35.02 -8.47
N ALA A 441 22.56 -35.78 -9.18
CA ALA A 441 21.61 -36.71 -8.56
C ALA A 441 22.30 -37.88 -7.82
N ALA A 442 23.51 -38.26 -8.22
CA ALA A 442 24.28 -39.34 -7.59
C ALA A 442 25.01 -38.90 -6.32
N SER A 443 25.06 -37.59 -6.03
CA SER A 443 25.84 -37.06 -4.91
C SER A 443 25.40 -37.63 -3.56
N GLN A 444 26.39 -37.98 -2.74
CA GLN A 444 26.20 -38.48 -1.36
C GLN A 444 26.56 -37.45 -0.30
N SER A 445 27.02 -36.27 -0.71
CA SER A 445 27.42 -35.16 0.15
C SER A 445 26.99 -33.84 -0.50
N PRO A 446 26.85 -32.74 0.26
CA PRO A 446 26.57 -31.44 -0.34
C PRO A 446 27.74 -30.98 -1.24
N LEU A 447 27.46 -30.11 -2.21
CA LEU A 447 28.40 -29.64 -3.24
C LEU A 447 29.61 -28.85 -2.71
N GLY A 448 29.70 -28.54 -1.42
CA GLY A 448 30.89 -27.87 -0.86
C GLY A 448 31.13 -26.47 -1.43
N LEU A 449 30.07 -25.77 -1.84
CA LEU A 449 30.09 -24.40 -2.34
C LEU A 449 30.07 -23.34 -1.20
N VAL A 450 29.97 -23.80 0.04
CA VAL A 450 29.98 -22.97 1.26
C VAL A 450 31.41 -22.59 1.64
N SER A 451 31.63 -21.35 2.07
CA SER A 451 32.91 -20.86 2.59
C SER A 451 32.88 -20.72 4.12
N PRO A 452 34.04 -20.85 4.81
CA PRO A 452 34.14 -20.60 6.25
C PRO A 452 33.87 -19.15 6.67
N LEU A 453 33.83 -18.20 5.72
CA LEU A 453 33.46 -16.80 5.94
C LEU A 453 32.35 -16.42 4.96
N ALA A 454 31.24 -15.91 5.50
CA ALA A 454 30.18 -15.27 4.72
C ALA A 454 30.46 -13.77 4.63
N ILE A 455 30.40 -13.21 3.42
CA ILE A 455 30.50 -11.77 3.15
C ILE A 455 29.16 -11.32 2.57
N GLU A 456 28.40 -10.54 3.33
CA GLU A 456 27.05 -10.11 2.98
C GLU A 456 27.02 -8.60 2.72
N LEU A 457 26.37 -8.19 1.63
CA LEU A 457 26.11 -6.77 1.35
C LEU A 457 24.71 -6.42 1.84
N THR A 458 24.62 -5.78 3.00
CA THR A 458 23.33 -5.42 3.62
C THR A 458 22.68 -4.19 2.98
N LEU A 459 23.31 -3.60 1.97
CA LEU A 459 22.74 -2.50 1.19
C LEU A 459 21.80 -3.06 0.12
N PRO A 460 20.48 -2.83 0.14
CA PRO A 460 19.60 -3.38 -0.88
C PRO A 460 19.71 -2.63 -2.24
N VAL A 461 20.02 -1.33 -2.23
CA VAL A 461 20.11 -0.48 -3.43
C VAL A 461 21.53 -0.46 -4.01
N ARG A 462 21.71 -0.89 -5.26
CA ARG A 462 23.04 -0.97 -5.90
C ARG A 462 23.41 0.25 -6.77
N VAL A 463 22.48 1.19 -6.94
CA VAL A 463 22.70 2.44 -7.68
C VAL A 463 22.68 3.61 -6.69
N LEU A 464 23.80 4.29 -6.53
CA LEU A 464 23.95 5.40 -5.60
C LEU A 464 23.94 6.74 -6.33
N GLY A 465 23.27 7.75 -5.77
CA GLY A 465 23.32 9.12 -6.27
C GLY A 465 24.60 9.84 -5.87
N ARG A 466 25.14 10.68 -6.75
CA ARG A 466 26.37 11.47 -6.47
C ARG A 466 26.20 12.50 -5.36
N GLU A 467 24.96 12.89 -5.05
CA GLU A 467 24.63 13.82 -3.96
C GLU A 467 24.94 13.27 -2.57
N LEU A 468 25.15 11.95 -2.44
CA LEU A 468 25.48 11.31 -1.16
C LEU A 468 26.88 11.70 -0.65
N GLY A 469 27.75 12.26 -1.50
CA GLY A 469 29.10 12.65 -1.08
C GLY A 469 29.96 11.43 -0.72
N THR A 470 30.15 11.20 0.57
CA THR A 470 30.80 9.99 1.11
C THR A 470 29.74 9.05 1.67
N PHE A 471 29.61 7.88 1.08
CA PHE A 471 28.64 6.88 1.46
C PHE A 471 29.30 5.75 2.27
N PRO A 472 28.79 5.44 3.48
CA PRO A 472 29.29 4.34 4.30
C PRO A 472 28.74 3.00 3.77
N LEU A 473 29.43 2.37 2.82
CA LEU A 473 28.99 1.10 2.23
C LEU A 473 29.03 -0.02 3.28
N PRO A 474 27.88 -0.59 3.70
CA PRO A 474 27.85 -1.60 4.75
C PRO A 474 28.14 -2.99 4.17
N VAL A 475 29.02 -3.72 4.86
CA VAL A 475 29.35 -5.12 4.59
C VAL A 475 29.28 -5.87 5.91
N GLN A 476 28.50 -6.93 5.97
CA GLN A 476 28.48 -7.82 7.12
C GLN A 476 29.36 -9.03 6.85
N VAL A 477 30.11 -9.45 7.87
CA VAL A 477 30.99 -10.62 7.80
C VAL A 477 30.63 -11.57 8.93
N THR A 478 30.45 -12.85 8.61
CA THR A 478 30.14 -13.89 9.59
C THR A 478 31.13 -15.05 9.46
N ASN A 479 31.77 -15.42 10.58
CA ASN A 479 32.63 -16.60 10.65
C ASN A 479 31.79 -17.85 10.88
N LEU A 480 31.80 -18.78 9.92
CA LEU A 480 31.03 -20.03 9.98
C LEU A 480 31.87 -21.20 10.49
N SER A 481 33.16 -20.95 10.74
CA SER A 481 34.04 -21.95 11.33
C SER A 481 33.75 -22.09 12.83
N PRO A 482 33.94 -23.29 13.40
CA PRO A 482 33.72 -23.52 14.83
C PRO A 482 34.73 -22.81 15.75
N LYS A 483 35.79 -22.22 15.18
CA LYS A 483 36.84 -21.50 15.93
C LYS A 483 36.79 -20.00 15.63
N PRO A 484 36.99 -19.12 16.63
CA PRO A 484 37.14 -17.69 16.40
C PRO A 484 38.32 -17.39 15.47
N LEU A 485 38.19 -16.35 14.65
CA LEU A 485 39.26 -15.80 13.83
C LEU A 485 39.77 -14.51 14.46
N ALA A 486 41.09 -14.32 14.50
CA ALA A 486 41.73 -13.11 15.01
C ALA A 486 42.31 -12.29 13.84
N ASP A 487 42.38 -10.96 14.01
CA ASP A 487 43.01 -10.01 13.09
C ASP A 487 42.53 -10.14 11.63
N VAL A 488 41.22 -10.29 11.44
CA VAL A 488 40.61 -10.43 10.12
C VAL A 488 40.73 -9.09 9.38
N ARG A 489 41.61 -9.05 8.37
CA ARG A 489 41.79 -7.87 7.50
C ARG A 489 40.76 -7.88 6.38
N ALA A 490 40.22 -6.70 6.09
CA ALA A 490 39.30 -6.47 4.99
C ALA A 490 39.77 -5.31 4.11
N ALA A 491 39.53 -5.41 2.80
CA ALA A 491 39.83 -4.36 1.85
C ALA A 491 38.74 -4.27 0.78
N LEU A 492 38.35 -3.04 0.44
CA LEU A 492 37.43 -2.74 -0.64
C LEU A 492 38.16 -2.02 -1.77
N SER A 493 38.02 -2.53 -2.99
CA SER A 493 38.64 -1.98 -4.19
C SER A 493 37.58 -1.61 -5.23
N ILE A 494 37.69 -0.40 -5.76
CA ILE A 494 36.87 0.11 -6.87
C ILE A 494 37.86 0.71 -7.90
N PRO A 495 37.75 0.42 -9.20
CA PRO A 495 38.63 0.99 -10.21
C PRO A 495 38.70 2.51 -10.13
N SER A 496 39.91 3.05 -10.19
CA SER A 496 40.18 4.50 -10.11
C SER A 496 39.76 5.17 -8.77
N HIS A 497 39.46 4.39 -7.73
CA HIS A 497 39.27 4.86 -6.35
C HIS A 497 40.35 4.27 -5.44
N PRO A 498 40.85 5.00 -4.43
CA PRO A 498 41.75 4.44 -3.43
C PRO A 498 41.15 3.20 -2.74
N THR A 499 41.96 2.15 -2.58
CA THR A 499 41.58 0.97 -1.80
C THR A 499 41.31 1.38 -0.35
N ILE A 500 40.17 0.95 0.18
CA ILE A 500 39.75 1.25 1.55
C ILE A 500 40.02 0.02 2.40
N GLN A 501 40.80 0.16 3.47
CA GLN A 501 41.13 -0.94 4.37
C GLN A 501 40.32 -0.86 5.66
N SER A 502 40.02 -2.02 6.24
CA SER A 502 39.39 -2.17 7.54
C SER A 502 39.90 -3.46 8.21
N SER A 503 39.67 -3.62 9.51
CA SER A 503 40.10 -4.81 10.24
C SER A 503 39.19 -5.09 11.43
N LEU A 504 38.97 -6.37 11.70
CA LEU A 504 38.30 -6.85 12.91
C LEU A 504 39.33 -7.54 13.81
N PRO A 505 39.52 -7.09 15.06
CA PRO A 505 40.44 -7.74 15.99
C PRO A 505 40.08 -9.21 16.24
N ARG A 506 38.77 -9.51 16.27
CA ARG A 506 38.24 -10.85 16.51
C ARG A 506 36.87 -11.02 15.86
N LEU A 507 36.62 -12.20 15.32
CA LEU A 507 35.35 -12.62 14.75
C LEU A 507 34.97 -14.00 15.30
N ASN A 508 33.98 -14.05 16.20
CA ASN A 508 33.53 -15.28 16.83
C ASN A 508 32.69 -16.13 15.87
N PRO A 509 32.64 -17.47 16.07
CA PRO A 509 31.74 -18.35 15.31
C PRO A 509 30.29 -17.87 15.35
N ASN A 510 29.66 -17.81 14.19
CA ASN A 510 28.25 -17.45 13.97
C ASN A 510 27.82 -16.10 14.55
N GLU A 511 28.76 -15.18 14.81
CA GLU A 511 28.48 -13.82 15.24
C GLU A 511 28.75 -12.84 14.10
N PRO A 512 27.71 -12.31 13.42
CA PRO A 512 27.89 -11.34 12.35
C PRO A 512 28.49 -10.03 12.88
N GLN A 513 29.49 -9.50 12.18
CA GLN A 513 30.11 -8.20 12.48
C GLN A 513 29.99 -7.27 11.27
N SER A 514 29.62 -6.02 11.51
CA SER A 514 29.47 -5.01 10.45
C SER A 514 30.78 -4.25 10.21
N LEU A 515 31.20 -4.24 8.95
CA LEU A 515 32.21 -3.35 8.39
C LEU A 515 31.53 -2.25 7.60
N SER A 516 32.07 -1.03 7.66
CA SER A 516 31.62 0.08 6.83
C SER A 516 32.79 0.68 6.06
N PHE A 517 32.67 0.75 4.74
CA PHE A 517 33.69 1.31 3.86
C PHE A 517 33.24 2.70 3.37
N PRO A 518 33.92 3.80 3.75
CA PRO A 518 33.54 5.16 3.33
C PRO A 518 33.91 5.42 1.86
N VAL A 519 33.00 5.11 0.93
CA VAL A 519 33.18 5.33 -0.51
C VAL A 519 32.86 6.77 -0.87
N ARG A 520 33.79 7.48 -1.53
CA ARG A 520 33.56 8.87 -1.99
C ARG A 520 32.83 8.88 -3.34
N VAL A 521 31.54 8.59 -3.30
CA VAL A 521 30.66 8.48 -4.49
C VAL A 521 30.69 9.76 -5.34
N SER A 522 30.85 10.94 -4.72
CA SER A 522 30.94 12.21 -5.45
C SER A 522 32.15 12.34 -6.38
N HIS A 523 33.23 11.56 -6.13
CA HIS A 523 34.45 11.54 -6.94
C HIS A 523 34.37 10.55 -8.10
N LEU A 524 33.38 9.65 -8.08
CA LEU A 524 33.13 8.72 -9.17
C LEU A 524 32.28 9.42 -10.25
N ARG A 525 32.59 9.12 -11.51
CA ARG A 525 31.74 9.51 -12.65
C ARG A 525 30.50 8.63 -12.69
N GLU A 526 29.46 9.10 -13.38
CA GLU A 526 28.30 8.26 -13.65
C GLU A 526 28.71 6.99 -14.40
N GLY A 527 28.18 5.84 -13.99
CA GLY A 527 28.51 4.55 -14.58
C GLY A 527 28.59 3.39 -13.59
N ALA A 528 28.82 2.19 -14.13
CA ALA A 528 28.95 0.95 -13.37
C ALA A 528 30.41 0.64 -13.05
N TYR A 529 30.68 0.28 -11.81
CA TYR A 529 32.01 -0.05 -11.30
C TYR A 529 32.02 -1.48 -10.75
N PRO A 530 32.93 -2.36 -11.22
CA PRO A 530 33.16 -3.62 -10.54
C PRO A 530 33.81 -3.33 -9.17
N VAL A 531 33.28 -3.93 -8.11
CA VAL A 531 33.78 -3.77 -6.74
C VAL A 531 34.21 -5.14 -6.21
N GLU A 532 35.38 -5.17 -5.60
CA GLU A 532 35.90 -6.31 -4.87
C GLU A 532 35.98 -5.99 -3.38
N VAL A 533 35.42 -6.87 -2.55
CA VAL A 533 35.57 -6.86 -1.10
C VAL A 533 36.31 -8.13 -0.71
N ARG A 534 37.53 -7.98 -0.24
CA ARG A 534 38.36 -9.06 0.27
C ARG A 534 38.30 -9.08 1.78
N VAL A 535 38.02 -10.23 2.38
CA VAL A 535 38.04 -10.46 3.84
C VAL A 535 38.83 -11.73 4.13
N GLY A 536 40.03 -11.57 4.70
CA GLY A 536 41.01 -12.65 4.78
C GLY A 536 41.36 -13.20 3.38
N GLU A 537 41.10 -14.49 3.18
CA GLU A 537 41.30 -15.18 1.89
C GLU A 537 40.06 -15.15 0.99
N GLN A 538 38.90 -14.77 1.52
CA GLN A 538 37.65 -14.75 0.76
C GLN A 538 37.48 -13.42 0.02
N THR A 539 36.89 -13.49 -1.17
CA THR A 539 36.63 -12.32 -2.02
C THR A 539 35.20 -12.36 -2.52
N GLY A 540 34.43 -11.32 -2.21
CA GLY A 540 33.11 -11.06 -2.77
C GLY A 540 33.19 -10.01 -3.87
N ARG A 541 32.43 -10.20 -4.94
CA ARG A 541 32.37 -9.31 -6.11
C ARG A 541 30.96 -8.83 -6.37
N PHE A 542 30.82 -7.57 -6.77
CA PHE A 542 29.54 -7.02 -7.21
C PHE A 542 29.76 -5.79 -8.08
N THR A 543 28.68 -5.29 -8.69
CA THR A 543 28.69 -4.03 -9.41
C THR A 543 28.02 -2.96 -8.57
N LEU A 544 28.72 -1.84 -8.37
CA LEU A 544 28.18 -0.61 -7.81
C LEU A 544 27.97 0.38 -8.96
N GLU A 545 26.77 0.94 -9.08
CA GLU A 545 26.48 1.96 -10.07
C GLU A 545 26.36 3.33 -9.42
N VAL A 546 26.85 4.35 -10.11
CA VAL A 546 26.76 5.74 -9.71
C VAL A 546 25.85 6.46 -10.70
N GLY A 547 24.70 6.93 -10.21
CA GLY A 547 23.72 7.71 -10.98
C GLY A 547 24.00 9.22 -10.95
N PRO A 548 23.18 10.03 -11.65
CA PRO A 548 23.35 11.48 -11.72
C PRO A 548 23.28 12.18 -10.36
N PHE A 549 23.83 13.40 -10.30
CA PHE A 549 23.65 14.27 -9.13
C PHE A 549 22.21 14.80 -9.06
N LYS A 550 21.63 14.78 -7.86
CA LYS A 550 20.27 15.26 -7.60
C LYS A 550 20.27 16.34 -6.53
N ASN A 551 19.52 17.42 -6.76
CA ASN A 551 19.44 18.54 -5.83
C ASN A 551 18.16 18.49 -4.99
N TRP A 552 18.27 18.13 -3.71
CA TRP A 552 17.13 18.12 -2.77
C TRP A 552 16.66 19.52 -2.36
N GLN A 553 17.51 20.54 -2.49
CA GLN A 553 17.22 21.91 -2.00
C GLN A 553 16.26 22.69 -2.90
N LYS A 554 16.00 22.24 -4.14
CA LYS A 554 14.97 22.85 -5.00
C LYS A 554 13.57 22.31 -4.68
N LEU A 555 12.55 22.97 -5.24
CA LEU A 555 11.18 22.44 -5.27
C LEU A 555 11.22 21.05 -5.91
N GLN A 556 10.66 20.05 -5.21
CA GLN A 556 10.59 18.70 -5.74
C GLN A 556 9.24 18.50 -6.45
N VAL A 557 9.30 17.97 -7.67
CA VAL A 557 8.15 17.58 -8.48
C VAL A 557 8.03 16.07 -8.41
N MET A 558 6.89 15.59 -7.92
CA MET A 558 6.73 14.22 -7.45
C MET A 558 5.57 13.54 -8.14
N THR A 559 5.71 12.25 -8.37
CA THR A 559 4.62 11.38 -8.82
C THR A 559 3.97 10.70 -7.62
N TRP A 560 2.65 10.72 -7.53
CA TRP A 560 1.94 9.87 -6.58
C TRP A 560 2.08 8.41 -7.00
N ARG A 561 2.92 7.65 -6.29
CA ARG A 561 2.99 6.18 -6.39
C ARG A 561 3.35 5.62 -7.78
N TYR A 562 3.94 6.41 -8.67
CA TYR A 562 4.23 6.02 -10.05
C TYR A 562 5.73 6.12 -10.36
N GLY A 563 6.34 5.11 -10.98
CA GLY A 563 7.79 5.09 -11.28
C GLY A 563 8.44 3.75 -10.93
N GLY A 564 9.76 3.68 -11.04
CA GLY A 564 10.55 2.47 -10.76
C GLY A 564 10.72 1.55 -11.96
N ALA A 565 10.56 2.07 -13.18
CA ALA A 565 10.75 1.33 -14.43
C ALA A 565 11.61 2.16 -15.41
N PRO A 566 12.63 1.58 -16.09
CA PRO A 566 13.66 2.37 -16.79
C PRO A 566 13.13 3.38 -17.82
N GLU A 567 12.37 2.93 -18.81
CA GLU A 567 11.81 3.79 -19.85
C GLU A 567 10.85 4.85 -19.30
N LEU A 568 10.10 4.47 -18.26
CA LEU A 568 9.17 5.37 -17.61
C LEU A 568 9.93 6.47 -16.85
N ASP A 569 10.92 6.12 -16.05
CA ASP A 569 11.65 7.05 -15.21
C ASP A 569 12.51 8.01 -16.04
N GLU A 570 13.07 7.54 -17.16
CA GLU A 570 13.68 8.41 -18.16
C GLU A 570 12.67 9.44 -18.70
N LYS A 571 11.46 8.99 -19.06
CA LYS A 571 10.40 9.88 -19.52
C LYS A 571 9.94 10.84 -18.43
N LEU A 572 9.81 10.40 -17.18
CA LEU A 572 9.46 11.24 -16.04
C LEU A 572 10.52 12.34 -15.83
N ARG A 573 11.80 11.96 -15.81
CA ARG A 573 12.93 12.92 -15.73
C ARG A 573 12.86 13.93 -16.88
N ASP A 574 12.63 13.49 -18.10
CA ASP A 574 12.58 14.35 -19.29
C ASP A 574 11.39 15.35 -19.26
N HIS A 575 10.41 15.13 -18.39
CA HIS A 575 9.28 16.03 -18.13
C HIS A 575 9.45 16.85 -16.85
N GLY A 576 10.60 16.75 -16.16
CA GLY A 576 10.90 17.57 -14.99
C GLY A 576 10.53 16.96 -13.64
N VAL A 577 10.12 15.70 -13.61
CA VAL A 577 9.91 14.97 -12.35
C VAL A 577 11.27 14.79 -11.67
N THR A 578 11.30 14.97 -10.34
CA THR A 578 12.49 14.80 -9.51
C THR A 578 12.36 13.69 -8.48
N VAL A 579 11.13 13.26 -8.18
CA VAL A 579 10.85 12.16 -7.24
C VAL A 579 9.84 11.21 -7.86
N ALA A 580 10.23 9.95 -8.00
CA ALA A 580 9.39 8.88 -8.53
C ALA A 580 8.95 7.91 -7.42
N GLY A 581 7.81 7.26 -7.61
CA GLY A 581 7.34 6.18 -6.73
C GLY A 581 8.33 5.02 -6.68
N SER A 582 8.40 4.35 -5.53
CA SER A 582 9.25 3.18 -5.34
C SER A 582 8.61 2.20 -4.36
N TYR A 583 8.72 0.91 -4.68
CA TYR A 583 8.14 -0.19 -3.89
C TYR A 583 9.14 -1.31 -3.62
N SER A 584 10.39 -1.13 -4.04
CA SER A 584 11.44 -2.13 -3.93
C SER A 584 12.81 -1.49 -4.09
N ALA A 585 13.85 -2.23 -3.72
CA ALA A 585 15.24 -1.82 -3.90
C ALA A 585 15.61 -1.66 -5.38
N TYR A 586 15.04 -2.51 -6.23
CA TYR A 586 15.14 -2.39 -7.68
C TYR A 586 14.53 -1.08 -8.17
N ALA A 587 13.28 -0.78 -7.82
CA ALA A 587 12.64 0.47 -8.22
C ALA A 587 13.44 1.68 -7.74
N SER A 588 13.96 1.64 -6.50
CA SER A 588 14.85 2.70 -5.99
C SER A 588 16.15 2.82 -6.80
N SER A 589 16.71 1.70 -7.25
CA SER A 589 17.89 1.67 -8.11
C SER A 589 17.61 2.27 -9.49
N VAL A 590 16.46 1.96 -10.09
CA VAL A 590 16.03 2.53 -11.37
C VAL A 590 15.82 4.04 -11.25
N ASN A 591 15.11 4.50 -10.20
CA ASN A 591 14.95 5.93 -9.94
C ASN A 591 16.32 6.62 -9.85
N ASN A 592 17.26 6.07 -9.07
CA ASN A 592 18.60 6.63 -8.92
C ASN A 592 19.37 6.68 -10.24
N ARG A 593 19.28 5.63 -11.07
CA ARG A 593 19.89 5.60 -12.41
C ARG A 593 19.34 6.70 -13.31
N ALA A 594 18.03 6.93 -13.26
CA ALA A 594 17.37 8.00 -13.98
C ALA A 594 17.64 9.40 -13.38
N GLY A 595 18.36 9.54 -12.26
CA GLY A 595 18.56 10.84 -11.60
C GLY A 595 17.32 11.35 -10.87
N LEU A 596 16.46 10.43 -10.39
CA LEU A 596 15.29 10.71 -9.58
C LEU A 596 15.52 10.27 -8.12
N PHE A 597 14.94 11.00 -7.17
CA PHE A 597 14.77 10.49 -5.81
C PHE A 597 13.61 9.48 -5.77
N SER A 598 13.54 8.71 -4.69
CA SER A 598 12.45 7.77 -4.46
C SER A 598 11.48 8.26 -3.39
N MET A 599 10.20 7.97 -3.62
CA MET A 599 9.13 8.10 -2.64
C MET A 599 8.53 6.72 -2.35
N TRP A 600 8.40 6.40 -1.07
CA TRP A 600 7.73 5.18 -0.61
C TRP A 600 6.32 5.46 -0.14
N SER A 601 5.49 4.43 -0.17
CA SER A 601 4.17 4.43 0.44
C SER A 601 4.11 3.33 1.49
N TYR A 602 3.92 3.73 2.73
CA TYR A 602 3.88 2.84 3.88
C TYR A 602 2.44 2.74 4.39
N HIS A 603 1.91 1.52 4.44
CA HIS A 603 0.55 1.24 4.88
C HIS A 603 0.58 0.31 6.08
N GLU A 604 0.18 0.84 7.23
CA GLU A 604 0.06 0.12 8.49
C GLU A 604 -1.09 0.73 9.28
N THR A 605 -2.27 0.10 9.22
CA THR A 605 -3.53 0.62 9.79
C THR A 605 -3.91 -0.07 11.11
N GLY A 606 -2.92 -0.69 11.77
CA GLY A 606 -3.03 -1.35 13.07
C GLY A 606 -3.15 -2.87 12.94
N ALA A 607 -2.11 -3.60 13.35
CA ALA A 607 -2.20 -5.06 13.50
C ALA A 607 -3.11 -5.44 14.67
N THR A 608 -3.94 -6.48 14.49
CA THR A 608 -4.89 -7.02 15.48
C THR A 608 -4.71 -8.53 15.65
N ASP A 609 -5.09 -9.04 16.82
CA ASP A 609 -5.23 -10.48 17.08
C ASP A 609 -6.68 -10.92 16.79
N PRO A 610 -6.93 -11.77 15.78
CA PRO A 610 -8.28 -12.29 15.50
C PRO A 610 -8.93 -13.06 16.66
N GLY A 611 -8.13 -13.58 17.60
CA GLY A 611 -8.58 -14.23 18.84
C GLY A 611 -9.06 -13.26 19.91
N ASP A 612 -8.79 -11.97 19.76
CA ASP A 612 -9.20 -10.90 20.67
C ASP A 612 -10.12 -9.87 19.97
N PRO A 613 -11.45 -10.09 20.02
CA PRO A 613 -12.41 -9.20 19.39
C PRO A 613 -12.38 -7.75 19.89
N SER A 614 -11.80 -7.44 21.06
CA SER A 614 -11.73 -6.04 21.54
C SER A 614 -10.68 -5.20 20.80
N GLN A 615 -9.84 -5.82 19.97
CA GLN A 615 -8.88 -5.12 19.13
C GLN A 615 -9.49 -4.59 17.83
N PHE A 616 -10.77 -4.86 17.56
CA PHE A 616 -11.48 -4.43 16.36
C PHE A 616 -12.50 -3.35 16.69
N ILE A 617 -12.69 -2.41 15.77
CA ILE A 617 -13.72 -1.39 15.86
C ILE A 617 -15.10 -2.05 15.82
N VAL A 618 -15.98 -1.62 16.72
CA VAL A 618 -17.42 -1.88 16.64
C VAL A 618 -18.08 -0.71 15.92
N GLY A 619 -18.82 -1.00 14.85
CA GLY A 619 -19.50 0.02 14.05
C GLY A 619 -20.75 0.60 14.71
N LEU A 620 -21.32 1.64 14.10
CA LEU A 620 -22.49 2.39 14.59
C LEU A 620 -23.68 1.52 15.02
N ARG A 621 -23.93 0.40 14.34
CA ARG A 621 -25.07 -0.50 14.61
C ARG A 621 -24.65 -1.75 15.41
N GLY A 622 -23.50 -1.71 16.08
CA GLY A 622 -22.96 -2.83 16.84
C GLY A 622 -22.32 -3.92 15.97
N GLN A 623 -22.25 -3.73 14.65
CA GLN A 623 -21.60 -4.69 13.75
C GLN A 623 -20.09 -4.71 13.98
N LYS A 624 -19.48 -5.91 13.98
CA LYS A 624 -18.03 -6.06 14.01
C LYS A 624 -17.44 -5.59 12.68
N THR A 625 -16.34 -4.85 12.73
CA THR A 625 -15.59 -4.45 11.53
C THR A 625 -14.26 -5.19 11.47
N ALA A 626 -13.61 -5.16 10.31
CA ALA A 626 -12.25 -5.65 10.15
C ALA A 626 -11.17 -4.59 10.49
N ALA A 627 -11.58 -3.37 10.85
CA ALA A 627 -10.67 -2.27 11.16
C ALA A 627 -10.19 -2.35 12.61
N ALA A 628 -8.92 -2.00 12.83
CA ALA A 628 -8.30 -2.04 14.14
C ALA A 628 -8.79 -0.89 15.04
N ALA A 629 -9.07 -1.20 16.30
CA ALA A 629 -9.27 -0.20 17.33
C ALA A 629 -7.90 0.39 17.73
N LEU A 630 -7.48 1.45 17.04
CA LEU A 630 -6.13 2.03 17.18
C LEU A 630 -5.78 2.52 18.59
N ASP A 631 -6.77 2.86 19.39
CA ASP A 631 -6.56 3.27 20.79
C ASP A 631 -6.42 2.07 21.76
N HIS A 632 -6.63 0.84 21.30
CA HIS A 632 -6.41 -0.36 22.10
C HIS A 632 -4.92 -0.50 22.45
N PRO A 633 -4.54 -0.72 23.72
CA PRO A 633 -3.14 -0.72 24.16
C PRO A 633 -2.23 -1.68 23.37
N ALA A 634 -2.72 -2.88 23.06
CA ALA A 634 -1.97 -3.86 22.28
C ALA A 634 -1.73 -3.42 20.82
N VAL A 635 -2.74 -2.80 20.19
CA VAL A 635 -2.63 -2.30 18.80
C VAL A 635 -1.64 -1.13 18.77
N ARG A 636 -1.78 -0.18 19.70
CA ARG A 636 -0.90 0.98 19.84
C ARG A 636 0.55 0.59 20.13
N GLY A 637 0.77 -0.42 20.96
CA GLY A 637 2.11 -0.95 21.27
C GLY A 637 2.85 -1.49 20.05
N ARG A 638 2.13 -2.06 19.07
CA ARG A 638 2.73 -2.60 17.84
C ARG A 638 3.15 -1.52 16.83
N ALA A 639 2.50 -0.35 16.84
CA ALA A 639 2.81 0.74 15.92
C ALA A 639 4.27 1.18 16.00
N ALA A 640 4.86 1.26 17.20
CA ALA A 640 6.26 1.65 17.37
C ALA A 640 7.21 0.67 16.68
N THR A 641 7.03 -0.63 16.91
CA THR A 641 7.82 -1.70 16.27
C THR A 641 7.72 -1.63 14.75
N HIS A 642 6.52 -1.41 14.22
CA HIS A 642 6.29 -1.30 12.77
C HIS A 642 6.94 -0.04 12.18
N GLY A 643 6.85 1.10 12.86
CA GLY A 643 7.54 2.33 12.47
C GLY A 643 9.05 2.18 12.44
N GLU A 644 9.64 1.53 13.44
CA GLU A 644 11.07 1.25 13.46
C GLU A 644 11.51 0.28 12.34
N ALA A 645 10.71 -0.76 12.07
CA ALA A 645 10.95 -1.68 10.97
C ALA A 645 10.94 -0.94 9.63
N ALA A 646 9.96 -0.07 9.41
CA ALA A 646 9.89 0.80 8.24
C ALA A 646 11.10 1.75 8.15
N GLY A 647 11.53 2.34 9.27
CA GLY A 647 12.73 3.17 9.32
C GLY A 647 14.01 2.42 8.94
N ARG A 648 14.21 1.22 9.49
CA ARG A 648 15.37 0.35 9.16
C ARG A 648 15.37 -0.05 7.69
N MET A 649 14.19 -0.38 7.14
CA MET A 649 14.03 -0.64 5.72
C MET A 649 14.42 0.58 4.88
N LEU A 650 13.86 1.76 5.17
CA LEU A 650 14.13 2.99 4.41
C LEU A 650 15.59 3.45 4.51
N ALA A 651 16.28 3.18 5.63
CA ALA A 651 17.71 3.44 5.78
C ALA A 651 18.58 2.69 4.75
N GLY A 652 18.11 1.53 4.26
CA GLY A 652 18.74 0.79 3.16
C GLY A 652 18.55 1.44 1.78
N HIS A 653 17.74 2.49 1.67
CA HIS A 653 17.39 3.15 0.41
C HIS A 653 17.87 4.61 0.42
N PRO A 654 19.17 4.88 0.25
CA PRO A 654 19.75 6.22 0.41
C PRO A 654 19.24 7.27 -0.59
N GLY A 655 18.61 6.85 -1.70
CA GLY A 655 17.92 7.71 -2.65
C GLY A 655 16.46 8.03 -2.29
N CYS A 656 15.90 7.36 -1.29
CA CYS A 656 14.56 7.65 -0.77
C CYS A 656 14.61 8.90 0.10
N ARG A 657 13.72 9.85 -0.17
CA ARG A 657 13.63 11.12 0.57
C ARG A 657 12.23 11.43 1.09
N VAL A 658 11.24 10.63 0.70
CA VAL A 658 9.84 10.87 1.03
C VAL A 658 9.15 9.54 1.33
N VAL A 659 8.30 9.54 2.34
CA VAL A 659 7.37 8.44 2.62
C VAL A 659 5.97 8.98 2.90
N ILE A 660 4.97 8.42 2.23
CA ILE A 660 3.56 8.67 2.55
C ILE A 660 3.12 7.62 3.57
N ILE A 661 2.62 8.06 4.74
CA ILE A 661 2.10 7.16 5.78
C ILE A 661 0.57 7.10 5.64
N ASN A 662 0.03 5.88 5.48
CA ASN A 662 -1.41 5.62 5.48
C ASN A 662 -2.21 6.57 4.56
N THR A 663 -1.82 6.63 3.27
CA THR A 663 -2.52 7.45 2.26
C THR A 663 -4.02 7.20 2.26
N GLU A 664 -4.81 8.25 2.06
CA GLU A 664 -6.27 8.19 1.84
C GLU A 664 -7.06 7.43 2.89
N TRP A 665 -6.50 7.30 4.10
CA TRP A 665 -7.08 6.48 5.15
C TRP A 665 -7.38 7.29 6.41
N GLU A 666 -8.53 7.00 7.02
CA GLU A 666 -8.98 7.56 8.28
C GLU A 666 -9.64 6.46 9.12
N SER A 667 -9.37 6.44 10.43
CA SER A 667 -9.96 5.45 11.33
C SER A 667 -11.42 5.78 11.60
N SER A 668 -12.31 4.80 11.54
CA SER A 668 -13.72 5.00 11.94
C SER A 668 -13.86 5.19 13.45
N LEU A 669 -14.93 5.87 13.90
CA LEU A 669 -15.30 5.89 15.32
C LEU A 669 -15.58 4.48 15.83
N ASP A 670 -15.14 4.19 17.06
CA ASP A 670 -15.40 2.95 17.76
C ASP A 670 -16.60 3.07 18.72
N PHE A 671 -17.61 2.23 18.51
CA PHE A 671 -18.83 2.14 19.32
C PHE A 671 -18.80 0.96 20.31
N SER A 672 -17.62 0.39 20.58
CA SER A 672 -17.45 -0.65 21.59
C SER A 672 -17.89 -0.16 22.96
N GLU A 673 -18.25 -1.08 23.86
CA GLU A 673 -18.64 -0.71 25.23
C GLU A 673 -17.57 0.12 25.94
N ALA A 674 -16.29 -0.23 25.76
CA ALA A 674 -15.17 0.51 26.32
C ALA A 674 -15.12 1.95 25.80
N SER A 675 -15.25 2.14 24.48
CA SER A 675 -15.23 3.47 23.86
C SER A 675 -16.44 4.32 24.25
N ARG A 676 -17.64 3.73 24.33
CA ARG A 676 -18.85 4.41 24.81
C ARG A 676 -18.72 4.85 26.27
N LYS A 677 -18.20 3.97 27.13
CA LYS A 677 -17.95 4.28 28.54
C LYS A 677 -16.94 5.42 28.69
N TYR A 678 -15.85 5.39 27.93
CA TYR A 678 -14.86 6.46 27.92
C TYR A 678 -15.46 7.79 27.46
N ALA A 679 -16.24 7.78 26.37
CA ALA A 679 -16.90 8.98 25.86
C ALA A 679 -17.86 9.60 26.90
N LEU A 680 -18.64 8.77 27.57
CA LEU A 680 -19.56 9.19 28.63
C LEU A 680 -18.81 9.75 29.84
N GLU A 681 -17.81 9.03 30.36
CA GLU A 681 -17.10 9.43 31.57
C GLU A 681 -16.22 10.69 31.39
N LYS A 682 -15.61 10.87 30.21
CA LYS A 682 -14.65 11.96 29.97
C LYS A 682 -15.28 13.21 29.37
N PHE A 683 -16.32 13.03 28.57
CA PHE A 683 -16.93 14.12 27.80
C PHE A 683 -18.43 14.26 28.03
N ASP A 684 -19.03 13.42 28.87
CA ASP A 684 -20.48 13.41 29.09
C ASP A 684 -21.25 13.20 27.78
N VAL A 685 -20.73 12.34 26.89
CA VAL A 685 -21.31 11.98 25.58
C VAL A 685 -21.76 10.52 25.59
N ASP A 686 -23.08 10.29 25.66
CA ASP A 686 -23.67 8.96 25.51
C ASP A 686 -23.82 8.58 24.04
N MET A 687 -22.81 7.89 23.50
CA MET A 687 -22.80 7.42 22.11
C MET A 687 -23.92 6.41 21.79
N ALA A 688 -24.57 5.80 22.79
CA ALA A 688 -25.69 4.88 22.55
C ALA A 688 -26.87 5.56 21.84
N GLN A 689 -27.04 6.88 22.04
CA GLN A 689 -28.08 7.67 21.38
C GLN A 689 -27.99 7.59 19.84
N TRP A 690 -26.78 7.65 19.29
CA TRP A 690 -26.56 7.52 17.85
C TRP A 690 -26.74 6.09 17.36
N MET A 691 -26.35 5.09 18.15
CA MET A 691 -26.56 3.69 17.78
C MET A 691 -28.05 3.34 17.64
N GLN A 692 -28.89 3.94 18.49
CA GLN A 692 -30.33 3.71 18.55
C GLN A 692 -31.13 4.58 17.58
N ALA A 693 -30.53 5.66 17.05
CA ALA A 693 -31.20 6.58 16.15
C ALA A 693 -31.64 5.91 14.83
N SER A 694 -32.89 6.09 14.44
CA SER A 694 -33.38 5.61 13.14
C SER A 694 -32.94 6.53 11.99
N GLY A 695 -32.97 6.01 10.75
CA GLY A 695 -32.68 6.78 9.55
C GLY A 695 -31.41 6.34 8.81
N TYR A 696 -31.08 7.07 7.75
CA TYR A 696 -29.90 6.81 6.93
C TYR A 696 -28.62 7.06 7.74
N ASP A 697 -27.76 6.05 7.89
CA ASP A 697 -26.55 6.11 8.70
C ASP A 697 -25.64 7.31 8.37
N GLY A 698 -25.57 7.72 7.09
CA GLY A 698 -24.80 8.89 6.67
C GLY A 698 -25.34 10.25 7.13
N MET A 699 -26.51 10.26 7.78
CA MET A 699 -27.10 11.42 8.47
C MET A 699 -27.08 11.26 10.00
N VAL A 700 -26.77 10.08 10.53
CA VAL A 700 -26.57 9.84 11.97
C VAL A 700 -25.10 10.00 12.34
N HIS A 701 -24.24 9.36 11.55
CA HIS A 701 -22.78 9.47 11.58
C HIS A 701 -22.34 10.14 10.27
N LEU A 702 -22.04 11.43 10.37
CA LEU A 702 -21.67 12.26 9.23
C LEU A 702 -20.26 11.91 8.74
N PRO A 703 -19.97 12.13 7.44
CA PRO A 703 -18.63 12.03 6.89
C PRO A 703 -17.56 12.74 7.72
N PHE A 704 -16.33 12.20 7.61
CA PHE A 704 -15.17 12.62 8.39
C PHE A 704 -15.33 12.38 9.89
N ASN A 705 -15.99 11.29 10.28
CA ASN A 705 -16.15 10.83 11.68
C ASN A 705 -16.80 11.83 12.64
N ARG A 706 -17.82 12.55 12.16
CA ARG A 706 -18.60 13.48 13.00
C ARG A 706 -19.92 12.84 13.42
N LEU A 707 -20.21 12.84 14.72
CA LEU A 707 -21.54 12.49 15.21
C LEU A 707 -22.49 13.63 14.88
N ASN A 708 -23.67 13.34 14.31
CA ASN A 708 -24.62 14.41 14.01
C ASN A 708 -25.10 15.05 15.32
N PRO A 709 -24.87 16.35 15.54
CA PRO A 709 -25.25 17.03 16.79
C PRO A 709 -26.77 17.08 17.00
N HIS A 710 -27.58 16.91 15.96
CA HIS A 710 -29.05 16.93 16.05
C HIS A 710 -29.67 15.58 16.47
N VAL A 711 -28.88 14.51 16.52
CA VAL A 711 -29.32 13.19 17.02
C VAL A 711 -29.13 13.08 18.52
N GLY A 712 -28.06 13.67 19.03
CA GLY A 712 -27.69 13.65 20.43
C GLY A 712 -28.55 14.55 21.32
N ASP A 713 -28.13 14.68 22.59
CA ASP A 713 -28.74 15.57 23.55
C ASP A 713 -28.68 17.04 23.08
N LYS A 714 -29.85 17.68 23.04
CA LYS A 714 -30.01 19.07 22.61
C LYS A 714 -29.23 20.06 23.46
N ARG A 715 -28.79 19.69 24.68
CA ARG A 715 -27.93 20.55 25.52
C ARG A 715 -26.58 20.88 24.88
N TRP A 716 -26.10 20.05 23.96
CA TRP A 716 -24.84 20.33 23.23
C TRP A 716 -25.01 21.37 22.13
N LEU A 717 -26.24 21.66 21.69
CA LEU A 717 -26.49 22.67 20.66
C LEU A 717 -26.36 24.08 21.28
N PRO A 718 -25.42 24.92 20.81
CA PRO A 718 -25.25 26.26 21.35
C PRO A 718 -26.43 27.15 20.96
N LYS A 719 -27.26 27.54 21.93
CA LYS A 719 -28.46 28.37 21.69
C LYS A 719 -28.15 29.75 21.09
N ASP A 720 -27.01 30.30 21.45
CA ASP A 720 -26.48 31.60 21.00
C ASP A 720 -25.44 31.45 19.87
N GLY A 721 -25.26 30.23 19.33
CA GLY A 721 -24.19 29.92 18.39
C GLY A 721 -22.78 30.00 19.00
N ILE A 722 -22.64 30.15 20.32
CA ILE A 722 -21.34 30.23 21.01
C ILE A 722 -21.03 28.89 21.67
N VAL A 723 -20.00 28.21 21.15
CA VAL A 723 -19.49 26.95 21.72
C VAL A 723 -18.58 27.27 22.89
N ARG A 724 -19.05 26.92 24.09
CA ARG A 724 -18.32 27.09 25.34
C ARG A 724 -17.26 25.99 25.52
N PRO A 725 -16.15 26.26 26.23
CA PRO A 725 -15.07 25.29 26.41
C PRO A 725 -15.48 23.97 27.07
N ASP A 726 -16.56 23.96 27.85
CA ASP A 726 -17.10 22.80 28.56
C ASP A 726 -18.07 21.95 27.71
N ASN A 727 -18.39 22.35 26.48
CA ASN A 727 -19.28 21.60 25.60
C ASN A 727 -18.74 20.19 25.32
N GLY A 728 -19.43 19.18 25.87
CA GLY A 728 -19.02 17.78 25.82
C GLY A 728 -18.80 17.23 24.41
N LEU A 729 -19.74 17.49 23.50
CA LEU A 729 -19.66 16.98 22.12
C LEU A 729 -18.49 17.60 21.33
N TYR A 730 -18.25 18.91 21.48
CA TYR A 730 -17.09 19.57 20.87
C TYR A 730 -15.78 19.00 21.41
N ARG A 731 -15.65 18.85 22.74
CA ARG A 731 -14.45 18.28 23.38
C ARG A 731 -14.19 16.84 22.95
N TYR A 732 -15.23 16.02 22.85
CA TYR A 732 -15.12 14.63 22.38
C TYR A 732 -14.53 14.56 20.97
N HIS A 733 -15.12 15.30 20.02
CA HIS A 733 -14.61 15.29 18.65
C HIS A 733 -13.23 15.95 18.52
N ARG A 734 -12.95 16.99 19.32
CA ARG A 734 -11.60 17.58 19.37
C ARG A 734 -10.56 16.56 19.83
N TRP A 735 -10.87 15.79 20.87
CA TRP A 735 -10.03 14.69 21.32
C TRP A 735 -9.87 13.62 20.24
N TRP A 736 -10.97 13.15 19.64
CA TRP A 736 -10.93 12.11 18.61
C TRP A 736 -10.04 12.51 17.42
N HIS A 737 -10.24 13.72 16.89
CA HIS A 737 -9.52 14.15 15.68
C HIS A 737 -8.06 14.55 15.92
N LYS A 738 -7.65 14.85 17.17
CA LYS A 738 -6.32 15.38 17.49
C LYS A 738 -5.47 14.47 18.39
N GLN A 739 -6.08 13.61 19.20
CA GLN A 739 -5.39 12.88 20.28
C GLN A 739 -5.67 11.38 20.29
N ALA A 740 -6.62 10.90 19.48
CA ALA A 740 -7.03 9.51 19.41
C ALA A 740 -6.82 8.93 18.00
N ALA A 741 -6.94 7.61 17.92
CA ALA A 741 -6.98 6.84 16.68
C ALA A 741 -5.82 7.12 15.71
N LEU A 742 -6.12 7.68 14.53
CA LEU A 742 -5.15 7.87 13.44
C LEU A 742 -3.95 8.72 13.85
N VAL A 743 -4.18 9.80 14.61
CA VAL A 743 -3.14 10.79 14.91
C VAL A 743 -1.97 10.18 15.70
N PRO A 744 -2.17 9.66 16.92
CA PRO A 744 -1.07 9.06 17.68
C PRO A 744 -0.44 7.86 16.96
N HIS A 745 -1.23 7.10 16.20
CA HIS A 745 -0.72 5.97 15.42
C HIS A 745 0.28 6.41 14.35
N ASN A 746 -0.12 7.36 13.49
CA ASN A 746 0.73 7.86 12.42
C ASN A 746 1.93 8.67 12.95
N GLU A 747 1.78 9.42 14.06
CA GLU A 747 2.91 10.09 14.70
C GLU A 747 3.93 9.09 15.26
N THR A 748 3.47 7.98 15.83
CA THR A 748 4.34 6.90 16.33
C THR A 748 5.11 6.24 15.17
N LEU A 749 4.43 5.97 14.04
CA LEU A 749 5.07 5.47 12.83
C LEU A 749 6.12 6.45 12.31
N ALA A 750 5.78 7.74 12.20
CA ALA A 750 6.69 8.78 11.74
C ALA A 750 7.93 8.91 12.64
N ALA A 751 7.76 8.83 13.96
CA ALA A 751 8.86 8.84 14.92
C ALA A 751 9.78 7.62 14.76
N GLY A 752 9.21 6.42 14.63
CA GLY A 752 9.95 5.19 14.37
C GLY A 752 10.75 5.24 13.05
N ILE A 753 10.15 5.80 11.98
CA ILE A 753 10.82 5.98 10.70
C ILE A 753 12.01 6.95 10.84
N LYS A 754 11.78 8.13 11.41
CA LYS A 754 12.81 9.18 11.54
C LYS A 754 13.97 8.80 12.44
N ARG A 755 13.76 7.87 13.39
CA ARG A 755 14.83 7.33 14.23
C ARG A 755 15.93 6.65 13.41
N PHE A 756 15.57 5.96 12.33
CA PHE A 756 16.51 5.20 11.50
C PHE A 756 16.77 5.85 10.13
N ALA A 757 15.83 6.65 9.62
CA ALA A 757 15.93 7.34 8.34
C ALA A 757 15.59 8.85 8.49
N PRO A 758 16.44 9.63 9.19
CA PRO A 758 16.17 11.02 9.53
C PRO A 758 16.06 11.96 8.32
N ASP A 759 16.65 11.59 7.18
CA ASP A 759 16.60 12.36 5.94
C ASP A 759 15.31 12.14 5.12
N VAL A 760 14.44 11.23 5.56
CA VAL A 760 13.17 10.93 4.88
C VAL A 760 12.06 11.81 5.45
N GLN A 761 11.40 12.57 4.58
CA GLN A 761 10.24 13.38 4.94
C GLN A 761 8.96 12.55 4.97
N THR A 762 8.18 12.68 6.05
CA THR A 762 6.89 11.99 6.21
C THR A 762 5.73 12.87 5.73
N ILE A 763 4.95 12.35 4.78
CA ILE A 763 3.74 12.98 4.24
C ILE A 763 2.50 12.37 4.92
N GLN A 764 1.58 13.26 5.32
CA GLN A 764 0.20 12.91 5.60
C GLN A 764 -0.71 13.50 4.52
N GLU A 765 -1.50 12.62 3.89
CA GLU A 765 -2.53 13.00 2.91
C GLU A 765 -3.72 12.03 2.92
N PRO A 766 -4.91 12.48 2.51
CA PRO A 766 -5.34 13.87 2.39
C PRO A 766 -5.55 14.46 3.79
N ILE A 767 -4.88 15.58 4.08
CA ILE A 767 -4.89 16.17 5.42
C ILE A 767 -6.12 17.06 5.67
N LEU A 768 -6.78 17.57 4.63
CA LEU A 768 -7.96 18.43 4.75
C LEU A 768 -9.28 17.68 4.62
N ARG A 769 -9.26 16.37 4.38
CA ARG A 769 -10.43 15.47 4.46
C ARG A 769 -10.78 15.09 5.90
N CYS A 770 -10.75 16.07 6.77
CA CYS A 770 -11.22 16.00 8.15
C CYS A 770 -11.83 17.36 8.53
N PRO A 771 -12.47 17.47 9.70
CA PRO A 771 -12.90 18.79 10.16
C PRO A 771 -11.72 19.77 10.30
N PRO A 772 -11.93 21.11 10.24
CA PRO A 772 -10.87 22.13 10.28
C PRO A 772 -10.08 22.18 11.60
N ILE A 773 -9.13 21.25 11.78
CA ILE A 773 -8.36 21.09 13.02
C ILE A 773 -6.88 20.78 12.70
N LYS A 774 -5.96 21.29 13.53
CA LYS A 774 -4.53 21.00 13.45
C LYS A 774 -4.23 19.65 14.09
N ARG A 775 -4.06 18.61 13.27
CA ARG A 775 -4.00 17.20 13.73
C ARG A 775 -2.61 16.71 14.09
N PHE A 776 -1.60 17.05 13.30
CA PHE A 776 -0.28 16.45 13.40
C PHE A 776 0.77 17.49 13.78
N SER A 777 1.72 17.07 14.61
CA SER A 777 2.88 17.84 15.06
C SER A 777 4.20 17.23 14.58
N ASN A 778 4.23 15.91 14.40
CA ASN A 778 5.45 15.16 14.09
C ASN A 778 5.66 14.82 12.61
N MET A 779 4.70 15.14 11.73
CA MET A 779 4.83 15.03 10.28
C MET A 779 5.68 16.18 9.70
N ASP A 780 6.24 16.01 8.49
CA ASP A 780 7.02 17.07 7.83
C ASP A 780 6.25 17.78 6.72
N ILE A 781 5.29 17.10 6.11
CA ILE A 781 4.58 17.59 4.94
C ILE A 781 3.07 17.37 5.11
N ALA A 782 2.31 18.45 4.88
CA ALA A 782 0.86 18.47 4.82
C ALA A 782 0.42 18.53 3.36
N GLU A 783 -0.37 17.56 2.91
CA GLU A 783 -0.74 17.42 1.50
C GLU A 783 -2.24 17.14 1.32
N GLU A 784 -2.80 17.76 0.28
CA GLU A 784 -4.20 17.60 -0.14
C GLU A 784 -4.27 17.63 -1.67
N TRP A 785 -4.79 16.57 -2.27
CA TRP A 785 -5.04 16.56 -3.72
C TRP A 785 -6.26 17.40 -4.09
N VAL A 786 -6.22 18.03 -5.26
CA VAL A 786 -7.27 18.94 -5.69
C VAL A 786 -7.66 18.68 -7.15
N TYR A 787 -8.96 18.53 -7.38
CA TYR A 787 -9.57 18.56 -8.71
C TYR A 787 -9.96 20.00 -9.05
N TYR A 788 -9.56 20.47 -10.23
CA TYR A 788 -9.60 21.90 -10.58
C TYR A 788 -10.28 22.22 -11.92
N PRO A 789 -11.55 21.80 -12.12
CA PRO A 789 -12.34 22.41 -13.21
C PRO A 789 -12.47 23.93 -13.03
N ASP A 790 -12.39 24.40 -11.78
CA ASP A 790 -12.10 25.79 -11.41
C ASP A 790 -10.72 25.83 -10.70
N PRO A 791 -9.68 26.42 -11.31
CA PRO A 791 -8.34 26.54 -10.73
C PRO A 791 -8.29 27.30 -9.41
N LYS A 792 -9.21 28.24 -9.15
CA LYS A 792 -9.20 29.06 -7.92
C LYS A 792 -9.36 28.25 -6.64
N ASN A 793 -9.91 27.04 -6.73
CA ASN A 793 -9.93 26.09 -5.62
C ASN A 793 -8.53 25.80 -5.05
N MET A 794 -7.47 25.95 -5.85
CA MET A 794 -6.09 25.84 -5.38
C MET A 794 -5.79 26.85 -4.28
N VAL A 795 -6.29 28.09 -4.38
CA VAL A 795 -6.05 29.12 -3.35
C VAL A 795 -6.68 28.69 -2.03
N TRP A 796 -7.96 28.30 -2.05
CA TRP A 796 -8.66 27.85 -0.85
C TRP A 796 -7.93 26.69 -0.15
N VAL A 797 -7.49 25.70 -0.93
CA VAL A 797 -6.77 24.54 -0.39
C VAL A 797 -5.41 24.95 0.17
N GLN A 798 -4.64 25.78 -0.54
CA GLN A 798 -3.32 26.21 -0.07
C GLN A 798 -3.38 27.07 1.20
N GLU A 799 -4.40 27.92 1.35
CA GLU A 799 -4.58 28.70 2.57
C GLU A 799 -5.01 27.81 3.75
N ASN A 800 -5.81 26.76 3.50
CA ASN A 800 -6.13 25.77 4.54
C ASN A 800 -4.92 24.91 4.92
N LEU A 801 -4.10 24.47 3.96
CA LEU A 801 -2.83 23.79 4.25
C LEU A 801 -1.91 24.70 5.08
N SER A 802 -1.86 25.99 4.77
CA SER A 802 -1.11 26.99 5.55
C SER A 802 -1.65 27.13 6.98
N ALA A 803 -2.97 27.05 7.17
CA ALA A 803 -3.60 27.06 8.49
C ALA A 803 -3.22 25.82 9.32
N VAL A 804 -3.27 24.63 8.70
CA VAL A 804 -2.88 23.35 9.33
C VAL A 804 -1.38 23.33 9.69
N CYS A 805 -0.53 23.93 8.85
CA CYS A 805 0.91 23.99 9.12
C CYS A 805 1.29 25.02 10.20
N ARG A 806 0.43 26.02 10.48
CA ARG A 806 0.77 27.14 11.37
C ARG A 806 1.04 26.67 12.80
N GLY A 807 2.24 27.00 13.31
CA GLY A 807 2.69 26.57 14.64
C GLY A 807 3.26 25.16 14.68
N THR A 808 3.43 24.51 13.52
CA THR A 808 4.02 23.18 13.39
C THR A 808 5.30 23.23 12.55
N LYS A 809 6.02 22.10 12.46
CA LYS A 809 7.16 21.94 11.54
C LYS A 809 6.74 21.58 10.11
N MET A 810 5.46 21.27 9.89
CA MET A 810 4.98 20.84 8.58
C MET A 810 5.12 21.94 7.55
N ARG A 811 5.34 21.55 6.30
CA ARG A 811 5.26 22.44 5.14
C ARG A 811 4.20 21.94 4.16
N PRO A 812 3.46 22.84 3.50
CA PRO A 812 2.41 22.46 2.56
C PRO A 812 2.99 22.00 1.20
N THR A 813 2.22 21.22 0.46
CA THR A 813 2.48 20.86 -0.94
C THR A 813 1.44 21.47 -1.88
N GLY A 814 1.75 21.53 -3.18
CA GLY A 814 0.72 21.60 -4.21
C GLY A 814 0.44 20.23 -4.79
N MET A 815 -0.83 19.88 -4.98
CA MET A 815 -1.20 18.57 -5.57
C MET A 815 -2.35 18.62 -6.58
N PRO A 816 -2.21 19.38 -7.69
CA PRO A 816 -3.17 19.33 -8.80
C PRO A 816 -3.17 17.94 -9.47
N GLN A 817 -4.37 17.42 -9.74
CA GLN A 817 -4.61 16.08 -10.30
C GLN A 817 -4.68 16.05 -11.83
N PHE A 818 -4.11 15.03 -12.50
CA PHE A 818 -4.30 14.79 -13.94
C PHE A 818 -5.60 14.02 -14.29
N LEU A 819 -6.65 14.18 -13.49
CA LEU A 819 -7.95 13.61 -13.78
C LEU A 819 -9.04 14.57 -13.34
N PHE A 820 -9.93 14.97 -14.24
CA PHE A 820 -11.27 15.40 -13.86
C PHE A 820 -12.20 14.21 -13.95
N LYS A 821 -12.89 13.90 -12.84
CA LYS A 821 -13.81 12.76 -12.79
C LYS A 821 -15.04 13.01 -13.67
N PRO A 822 -15.70 11.94 -14.15
CA PRO A 822 -17.03 12.05 -14.76
C PRO A 822 -17.97 12.90 -13.90
N GLY A 823 -18.67 13.82 -14.55
CA GLY A 823 -19.61 14.75 -13.90
C GLY A 823 -18.98 16.01 -13.32
N MET A 824 -17.64 16.18 -13.37
CA MET A 824 -16.97 17.41 -12.94
C MET A 824 -16.92 18.44 -14.06
N ALA A 825 -16.01 18.26 -15.02
CA ALA A 825 -15.81 19.18 -16.14
C ALA A 825 -16.58 18.76 -17.39
N ALA A 826 -16.82 17.45 -17.54
CA ALA A 826 -17.54 16.81 -18.63
C ALA A 826 -18.34 15.61 -18.07
N PRO A 827 -19.32 15.06 -18.81
CA PRO A 827 -20.04 13.84 -18.41
C PRO A 827 -19.13 12.61 -18.25
N PHE A 828 -17.95 12.63 -18.88
CA PHE A 828 -16.92 11.58 -18.83
C PHE A 828 -15.64 12.09 -18.13
N GLY A 829 -14.68 11.19 -17.91
CA GLY A 829 -13.37 11.55 -17.34
C GLY A 829 -12.48 12.27 -18.36
N VAL A 830 -11.65 13.22 -17.93
CA VAL A 830 -10.76 13.95 -18.85
C VAL A 830 -9.44 14.35 -18.19
N THR A 831 -8.33 14.27 -18.93
CA THR A 831 -7.06 14.87 -18.51
C THR A 831 -7.10 16.40 -18.63
N PRO A 832 -6.58 17.17 -17.67
CA PRO A 832 -6.71 18.62 -17.65
C PRO A 832 -6.13 19.31 -18.90
N PRO A 833 -6.89 20.23 -19.54
CA PRO A 833 -6.36 21.11 -20.57
C PRO A 833 -5.12 21.91 -20.12
N PRO A 834 -4.18 22.21 -21.03
CA PRO A 834 -2.92 22.90 -20.74
C PRO A 834 -3.07 24.18 -19.92
N GLU A 835 -4.03 25.02 -20.27
CA GLU A 835 -4.20 26.32 -19.63
C GLU A 835 -4.82 26.22 -18.23
N LEU A 836 -5.62 25.18 -17.96
CA LEU A 836 -6.08 24.88 -16.60
C LEU A 836 -4.92 24.35 -15.75
N LEU A 837 -4.10 23.44 -16.29
CA LEU A 837 -2.90 22.94 -15.63
C LEU A 837 -1.93 24.07 -15.27
N ARG A 838 -1.62 24.94 -16.24
CA ARG A 838 -0.73 26.09 -16.07
C ARG A 838 -1.21 26.99 -14.93
N GLU A 839 -2.49 27.35 -14.95
CA GLU A 839 -3.06 28.23 -13.93
C GLU A 839 -3.04 27.59 -12.54
N ALA A 840 -3.49 26.33 -12.41
CA ALA A 840 -3.49 25.62 -11.15
C ALA A 840 -2.07 25.49 -10.54
N VAL A 841 -1.06 25.21 -11.37
CA VAL A 841 0.34 25.16 -10.94
C VAL A 841 0.84 26.52 -10.46
N TRP A 842 0.53 27.60 -11.17
CA TRP A 842 0.89 28.95 -10.75
C TRP A 842 0.19 29.37 -9.47
N LEU A 843 -1.08 29.03 -9.29
CA LEU A 843 -1.82 29.31 -8.05
C LEU A 843 -1.23 28.55 -6.86
N CYS A 844 -0.72 27.33 -7.05
CA CYS A 844 0.03 26.63 -6.02
C CYS A 844 1.39 27.30 -5.73
N CYS A 845 2.16 27.65 -6.77
CA CYS A 845 3.47 28.27 -6.61
C CYS A 845 3.40 29.72 -6.09
N ALA A 846 2.27 30.40 -6.27
CA ALA A 846 1.99 31.71 -5.69
C ALA A 846 1.79 31.65 -4.17
N GLN A 847 1.92 30.48 -3.56
CA GLN A 847 1.82 30.24 -2.13
C GLN A 847 3.12 29.57 -1.63
N PRO A 848 3.47 29.71 -0.33
CA PRO A 848 4.61 29.00 0.24
C PRO A 848 4.40 27.49 0.14
N ILE A 849 5.18 26.78 -0.67
CA ILE A 849 5.11 25.31 -0.81
C ILE A 849 6.50 24.68 -0.71
N ARG A 850 6.56 23.42 -0.26
CA ARG A 850 7.82 22.64 -0.22
C ARG A 850 7.97 21.69 -1.40
N HIS A 851 6.86 21.10 -1.86
CA HIS A 851 6.83 20.14 -2.96
C HIS A 851 5.60 20.35 -3.84
N MET A 852 5.63 19.74 -5.02
CA MET A 852 4.51 19.62 -5.94
C MET A 852 4.31 18.13 -6.29
N MET A 853 3.13 17.57 -6.08
CA MET A 853 2.82 16.19 -6.41
C MET A 853 1.71 16.11 -7.48
N PHE A 854 1.75 15.10 -8.35
CA PHE A 854 0.65 14.83 -9.28
C PHE A 854 0.32 13.34 -9.28
N TRP A 855 -0.97 13.05 -9.42
CA TRP A 855 -1.48 11.70 -9.62
C TRP A 855 -1.90 11.48 -11.08
N ASN A 856 -1.99 10.21 -11.51
CA ASN A 856 -2.44 9.80 -12.84
C ASN A 856 -1.48 10.21 -13.99
N PHE A 857 -0.17 10.08 -13.75
CA PHE A 857 0.89 10.40 -14.71
C PHE A 857 0.86 9.53 -15.97
N ASP A 858 0.42 8.28 -15.86
CA ASP A 858 0.24 7.38 -16.99
C ASP A 858 -0.73 7.96 -18.02
N ALA A 859 -1.91 8.41 -17.57
CA ALA A 859 -2.89 9.07 -18.42
C ALA A 859 -2.38 10.40 -18.98
N ALA A 860 -1.62 11.17 -18.20
CA ALA A 860 -1.08 12.45 -18.68
C ALA A 860 -0.02 12.26 -19.77
N LEU A 861 0.86 11.26 -19.64
CA LEU A 861 2.01 11.05 -20.51
C LEU A 861 1.72 10.11 -21.69
N PHE A 862 0.71 9.24 -21.59
CA PHE A 862 0.37 8.24 -22.58
C PHE A 862 -1.13 8.22 -22.84
N GLN A 863 -1.53 8.38 -24.09
CA GLN A 863 -2.95 8.28 -24.48
C GLN A 863 -3.52 6.87 -24.20
N GLY A 864 -2.76 5.81 -24.49
CA GLY A 864 -3.21 4.44 -24.28
C GLY A 864 -4.52 4.13 -25.03
N LYS A 865 -5.56 3.74 -24.28
CA LYS A 865 -6.92 3.47 -24.81
C LYS A 865 -7.89 4.64 -24.68
N GLN A 866 -7.42 5.79 -24.21
CA GLN A 866 -8.26 6.97 -24.00
C GLN A 866 -8.70 7.57 -25.33
N ALA A 867 -9.92 8.09 -25.37
CA ALA A 867 -10.50 8.72 -26.52
C ALA A 867 -9.80 10.05 -26.83
N ASP A 868 -9.72 10.38 -28.11
CA ASP A 868 -9.35 11.72 -28.57
C ASP A 868 -10.58 12.63 -28.66
N LEU A 869 -10.33 13.91 -28.96
CA LEU A 869 -11.38 14.92 -29.07
C LEU A 869 -12.39 14.57 -30.18
N ASP A 870 -11.93 14.04 -31.31
CA ASP A 870 -12.79 13.72 -32.45
C ASP A 870 -13.78 12.60 -32.11
N THR A 871 -13.32 11.58 -31.39
CA THR A 871 -14.15 10.48 -30.90
C THR A 871 -15.23 10.98 -29.95
N VAL A 872 -14.85 11.85 -29.01
CA VAL A 872 -15.77 12.47 -28.06
C VAL A 872 -16.78 13.37 -28.76
N ASN A 873 -16.32 14.23 -29.67
CA ASN A 873 -17.19 15.15 -30.41
C ASN A 873 -18.20 14.39 -31.27
N LYS A 874 -17.79 13.33 -31.98
CA LYS A 874 -18.72 12.49 -32.74
C LYS A 874 -19.80 11.86 -31.85
N ARG A 875 -19.45 11.50 -30.61
CA ARG A 875 -20.35 10.83 -29.67
C ARG A 875 -21.36 11.79 -29.01
N PHE A 876 -20.98 13.03 -28.73
CA PHE A 876 -21.81 13.98 -27.97
C PHE A 876 -22.17 15.27 -28.71
N ALA A 877 -21.87 15.39 -29.99
CA ALA A 877 -22.18 16.59 -30.78
C ALA A 877 -23.64 17.01 -30.63
N GLY A 878 -23.86 18.28 -30.27
CA GLY A 878 -25.18 18.88 -30.14
C GLY A 878 -26.00 18.41 -28.93
N MET A 879 -25.45 17.55 -28.07
CA MET A 879 -26.14 17.07 -26.86
C MET A 879 -25.97 18.05 -25.70
N ASP A 880 -27.07 18.39 -25.04
CA ASP A 880 -27.01 19.08 -23.75
C ASP A 880 -26.43 18.20 -22.63
N TRP A 881 -26.08 18.80 -21.49
CA TRP A 881 -25.46 18.09 -20.37
C TRP A 881 -26.30 16.90 -19.89
N LYS A 882 -27.62 17.09 -19.79
CA LYS A 882 -28.52 16.07 -19.24
C LYS A 882 -28.62 14.87 -20.17
N THR A 883 -28.68 15.11 -21.47
CA THR A 883 -28.71 14.09 -22.52
C THR A 883 -27.38 13.36 -22.59
N ALA A 884 -26.25 14.08 -22.55
CA ALA A 884 -24.92 13.48 -22.56
C ALA A 884 -24.63 12.62 -21.31
N ASP A 885 -25.01 13.08 -20.12
CA ASP A 885 -24.90 12.31 -18.87
C ASP A 885 -25.81 11.07 -18.84
N ALA A 886 -27.02 11.17 -19.41
CA ALA A 886 -27.93 10.03 -19.53
C ALA A 886 -27.43 8.97 -20.53
N ASN A 887 -26.73 9.39 -21.60
CA ASN A 887 -26.15 8.51 -22.62
C ASN A 887 -24.91 7.74 -22.13
N LEU A 888 -24.41 8.04 -20.93
CA LEU A 888 -23.39 7.25 -20.26
C LEU A 888 -24.08 6.28 -19.30
N THR A 889 -24.05 4.98 -19.60
CA THR A 889 -24.44 3.97 -18.61
C THR A 889 -23.46 4.06 -17.45
N LYS A 890 -23.92 4.62 -16.31
CA LYS A 890 -23.09 5.09 -15.17
C LYS A 890 -22.18 4.05 -14.50
N THR A 891 -22.07 2.83 -15.01
CA THR A 891 -21.21 1.75 -14.51
C THR A 891 -20.74 0.73 -15.57
N GLY A 892 -21.05 0.89 -16.87
CA GLY A 892 -20.73 -0.10 -17.90
C GLY A 892 -19.29 0.00 -18.46
N PRO A 893 -18.75 -1.07 -19.09
CA PRO A 893 -17.44 -1.03 -19.78
C PRO A 893 -17.31 0.12 -20.77
N GLU A 894 -18.41 0.44 -21.47
CA GLU A 894 -18.48 1.51 -22.47
C GLU A 894 -18.27 2.94 -21.92
N SER A 895 -18.43 3.15 -20.61
CA SER A 895 -18.12 4.44 -19.97
C SER A 895 -16.61 4.68 -19.82
N ARG A 896 -15.80 3.61 -19.85
CA ARG A 896 -14.33 3.69 -19.81
C ARG A 896 -13.71 4.02 -21.17
N ASP A 897 -14.44 3.77 -22.26
CA ASP A 897 -14.00 4.02 -23.63
C ASP A 897 -14.09 5.51 -24.04
N VAL A 898 -14.56 6.37 -23.14
CA VAL A 898 -14.84 7.81 -23.42
C VAL A 898 -14.01 8.74 -22.54
N HIS A 899 -13.01 8.23 -21.84
CA HIS A 899 -12.08 9.09 -21.12
C HIS A 899 -11.30 9.93 -22.14
N LEU A 900 -11.48 11.25 -22.14
CA LEU A 900 -10.80 12.16 -23.06
C LEU A 900 -9.35 12.39 -22.63
N TRP A 901 -8.41 12.07 -23.53
CA TRP A 901 -7.01 12.45 -23.42
C TRP A 901 -6.73 13.76 -24.16
N HIS A 902 -6.03 14.69 -23.51
CA HIS A 902 -5.69 15.98 -24.08
C HIS A 902 -4.21 16.03 -24.51
N PRO A 903 -3.88 16.17 -25.81
CA PRO A 903 -2.51 16.05 -26.31
C PRO A 903 -1.56 17.13 -25.80
N GLY A 904 -2.08 18.31 -25.45
CA GLY A 904 -1.28 19.41 -24.92
C GLY A 904 -0.83 19.27 -23.45
N THR A 905 -1.38 18.33 -22.67
CA THR A 905 -1.14 18.29 -21.21
C THR A 905 0.31 17.98 -20.87
N ALA A 906 0.90 16.94 -21.47
CA ALA A 906 2.30 16.58 -21.25
C ALA A 906 3.30 17.64 -21.75
N PRO A 907 3.15 18.21 -22.96
CA PRO A 907 3.99 19.33 -23.41
C PRO A 907 3.96 20.54 -22.45
N GLU A 908 2.78 20.91 -21.96
CA GLU A 908 2.66 22.03 -21.03
C GLU A 908 3.30 21.75 -19.68
N PHE A 909 3.19 20.52 -19.16
CA PHE A 909 3.89 20.11 -17.95
C PHE A 909 5.41 20.22 -18.11
N LYS A 910 5.96 19.73 -19.22
CA LYS A 910 7.39 19.86 -19.54
C LYS A 910 7.82 21.32 -19.63
N ARG A 911 7.00 22.17 -20.25
CA ARG A 911 7.23 23.62 -20.32
C ARG A 911 7.28 24.23 -18.92
N LEU A 912 6.35 23.88 -18.03
CA LEU A 912 6.35 24.35 -16.63
C LEU A 912 7.64 23.97 -15.89
N SER A 913 8.17 22.75 -16.09
CA SER A 913 9.48 22.40 -15.51
C SER A 913 10.57 23.36 -15.97
N GLN A 914 10.69 23.53 -17.29
CA GLN A 914 11.78 24.28 -17.90
C GLN A 914 11.69 25.78 -17.60
N THR A 915 10.48 26.34 -17.49
CA THR A 915 10.28 27.79 -17.32
C THR A 915 10.01 28.24 -15.89
N LEU A 916 9.58 27.32 -15.01
CA LEU A 916 9.17 27.65 -13.64
C LEU A 916 9.98 26.89 -12.59
N TRP A 917 9.88 25.55 -12.57
CA TRP A 917 10.42 24.77 -11.45
C TRP A 917 11.94 24.65 -11.45
N ASP A 918 12.57 24.44 -12.61
CA ASP A 918 14.02 24.36 -12.70
C ASP A 918 14.73 25.70 -12.39
N PRO A 919 14.33 26.85 -12.98
CA PRO A 919 14.99 28.13 -12.69
C PRO A 919 14.64 28.69 -11.30
N PHE A 920 13.38 28.56 -10.85
CA PHE A 920 12.90 29.23 -9.63
C PHE A 920 12.66 28.28 -8.44
N GLY A 921 12.85 26.96 -8.58
CA GLY A 921 12.53 25.99 -7.53
C GLY A 921 13.26 26.23 -6.20
N GLY A 922 14.49 26.75 -6.24
CA GLY A 922 15.22 27.15 -5.02
C GLY A 922 14.68 28.44 -4.38
N LEU A 923 14.01 29.30 -5.15
CA LEU A 923 13.34 30.50 -4.64
C LEU A 923 11.94 30.16 -4.09
N ILE A 924 11.13 29.41 -4.83
CA ILE A 924 9.77 29.00 -4.46
C ILE A 924 9.73 28.38 -3.06
N THR A 925 10.68 27.49 -2.76
CA THR A 925 10.76 26.80 -1.46
C THR A 925 11.16 27.71 -0.29
N ARG A 926 11.57 28.96 -0.55
CA ARG A 926 11.94 29.96 0.45
C ARG A 926 10.91 31.10 0.59
N TRP A 927 9.91 31.14 -0.28
CA TRP A 927 8.86 32.16 -0.18
C TRP A 927 8.04 32.02 1.10
N GLN A 928 7.67 33.17 1.64
CA GLN A 928 6.75 33.33 2.75
C GLN A 928 5.70 34.37 2.37
N ASN A 929 4.47 34.20 2.84
CA ASN A 929 3.44 35.23 2.70
C ASN A 929 3.86 36.49 3.47
N ARG A 930 3.77 37.66 2.82
CA ARG A 930 3.85 38.93 3.55
C ARG A 930 2.62 39.07 4.46
N PRO A 931 2.70 39.86 5.55
CA PRO A 931 1.54 40.11 6.41
C PRO A 931 0.32 40.60 5.61
N ARG A 932 -0.79 39.88 5.72
CA ARG A 932 -2.05 40.17 5.02
C ARG A 932 -3.03 40.91 5.93
N ARG A 933 -4.00 41.60 5.32
CA ARG A 933 -5.02 42.42 6.02
C ARG A 933 -6.41 41.81 6.05
N LEU A 934 -6.58 40.66 5.40
CA LEU A 934 -7.83 39.93 5.28
C LEU A 934 -7.67 38.51 5.84
N ALA A 935 -8.61 38.10 6.69
CA ALA A 935 -8.67 36.75 7.24
C ALA A 935 -10.03 36.10 6.97
N VAL A 936 -10.05 34.78 6.82
CA VAL A 936 -11.24 33.95 6.66
C VAL A 936 -11.26 32.91 7.78
N ILE A 937 -12.37 32.81 8.50
CA ILE A 937 -12.55 31.80 9.54
C ILE A 937 -13.06 30.50 8.89
N ASN A 938 -12.32 29.41 9.07
CA ASN A 938 -12.79 28.06 8.77
C ASN A 938 -12.85 27.28 10.09
N SER A 939 -14.02 27.28 10.72
CA SER A 939 -14.19 26.84 12.10
C SER A 939 -14.55 25.36 12.21
N PHE A 940 -13.91 24.67 13.15
CA PHE A 940 -14.28 23.30 13.51
C PHE A 940 -15.64 23.27 14.21
N ALA A 941 -15.93 24.23 15.10
CA ALA A 941 -17.24 24.39 15.70
C ALA A 941 -18.35 24.56 14.64
N ALA A 942 -18.14 25.43 13.65
CA ALA A 942 -19.08 25.61 12.55
C ALA A 942 -19.29 24.30 11.77
N SER A 943 -18.20 23.60 11.44
CA SER A 943 -18.26 22.30 10.77
C SER A 943 -19.09 21.30 11.57
N LEU A 944 -18.84 21.14 12.87
CA LEU A 944 -19.54 20.19 13.72
C LEU A 944 -21.03 20.53 13.88
N PHE A 945 -21.35 21.77 14.29
CA PHE A 945 -22.70 22.18 14.68
C PHE A 945 -23.61 22.57 13.52
N SER A 946 -23.09 22.64 12.28
CA SER A 946 -23.93 22.80 11.09
C SER A 946 -24.89 21.63 10.85
N GLY A 947 -24.59 20.44 11.36
CA GLY A 947 -25.34 19.22 11.05
C GLY A 947 -25.24 18.77 9.59
N GLU A 948 -24.44 19.45 8.76
CA GLU A 948 -24.34 19.16 7.34
C GLU A 948 -23.50 17.91 7.08
N ARG A 949 -24.02 17.03 6.24
CA ARG A 949 -23.32 15.82 5.79
C ARG A 949 -21.95 16.15 5.18
N TRP A 950 -21.91 17.10 4.26
CA TRP A 950 -20.67 17.57 3.64
C TRP A 950 -20.53 19.07 3.89
N TYR A 951 -19.94 19.44 5.02
CA TYR A 951 -19.65 20.83 5.34
C TYR A 951 -18.75 21.44 4.26
N ARG A 952 -19.13 22.61 3.76
CA ARG A 952 -18.44 23.36 2.71
C ARG A 952 -18.39 24.84 3.10
N HIS A 953 -17.46 25.57 2.49
CA HIS A 953 -17.28 27.01 2.70
C HIS A 953 -18.36 27.90 2.09
N GLY A 954 -19.45 27.31 1.55
CA GLY A 954 -20.59 28.03 1.02
C GLY A 954 -20.27 28.95 -0.17
N TRP A 955 -21.23 29.79 -0.52
CA TRP A 955 -21.08 30.76 -1.62
C TRP A 955 -20.09 31.88 -1.23
N LEU A 956 -20.09 32.34 0.03
CA LEU A 956 -19.23 33.43 0.47
C LEU A 956 -17.74 33.05 0.47
N GLY A 957 -17.42 31.80 0.83
CA GLY A 957 -16.06 31.28 0.69
C GLY A 957 -15.61 31.13 -0.76
N GLN A 958 -16.53 30.85 -1.68
CA GLN A 958 -16.24 30.82 -3.12
C GLN A 958 -16.00 32.24 -3.65
N ALA A 959 -16.84 33.19 -3.25
CA ALA A 959 -16.76 34.59 -3.63
C ALA A 959 -15.42 35.24 -3.23
N ILE A 960 -14.84 34.87 -2.08
CA ILE A 960 -13.53 35.41 -1.68
C ILE A 960 -12.38 34.84 -2.49
N ALA A 961 -12.45 33.57 -2.93
CA ALA A 961 -11.48 33.02 -3.87
C ALA A 961 -11.58 33.73 -5.24
N GLU A 962 -12.80 34.03 -5.69
CA GLU A 962 -13.09 34.77 -6.93
C GLU A 962 -12.70 36.25 -6.89
N ALA A 963 -12.64 36.85 -5.70
CA ALA A 963 -12.17 38.22 -5.53
C ALA A 963 -10.67 38.39 -5.87
N GLY A 964 -9.90 37.28 -5.90
CA GLY A 964 -8.49 37.27 -6.29
C GLY A 964 -7.56 37.99 -5.31
N LEU A 965 -8.03 38.28 -4.10
CA LEU A 965 -7.27 38.93 -3.04
C LEU A 965 -6.55 37.89 -2.16
N PRO A 966 -5.32 38.18 -1.68
CA PRO A 966 -4.64 37.32 -0.73
C PRO A 966 -5.28 37.42 0.67
N TYR A 967 -5.57 36.27 1.29
CA TYR A 967 -6.17 36.16 2.63
C TYR A 967 -5.55 35.01 3.43
N ASP A 968 -5.60 35.08 4.76
CA ASP A 968 -5.22 33.96 5.63
C ASP A 968 -6.45 33.19 6.10
N VAL A 969 -6.41 31.86 6.09
CA VAL A 969 -7.42 31.03 6.78
C VAL A 969 -7.03 30.83 8.25
N LEU A 970 -7.99 31.05 9.15
CA LEU A 970 -7.86 30.87 10.60
C LEU A 970 -8.79 29.77 11.09
N TYR A 971 -8.26 28.86 11.92
CA TYR A 971 -9.00 27.81 12.60
C TYR A 971 -9.30 28.23 14.05
N ASP A 972 -10.23 27.54 14.71
CA ASP A 972 -10.60 27.81 16.12
C ASP A 972 -9.36 27.89 17.04
N GLU A 973 -8.39 27.00 16.80
CA GLU A 973 -7.16 26.90 17.59
C GLU A 973 -6.25 28.13 17.47
N ASP A 974 -6.31 28.86 16.36
CA ASP A 974 -5.53 30.09 16.22
C ASP A 974 -6.01 31.20 17.18
N PHE A 975 -7.30 31.17 17.56
CA PHE A 975 -7.88 32.09 18.53
C PHE A 975 -7.64 31.62 19.97
N GLU A 976 -7.61 30.32 20.20
CA GLU A 976 -7.28 29.73 21.50
C GLU A 976 -5.81 29.94 21.87
N GLU A 977 -4.89 29.75 20.91
CA GLU A 977 -3.45 29.86 21.10
C GLU A 977 -2.97 31.31 21.20
N ASN A 978 -3.71 32.26 20.60
CA ASN A 978 -3.36 33.67 20.59
C ASN A 978 -4.60 34.58 20.77
N PRO A 979 -4.77 35.23 21.94
CA PRO A 979 -5.90 36.13 22.20
C PRO A 979 -5.87 37.43 21.40
N ARG A 980 -4.77 37.72 20.68
CA ARG A 980 -4.56 38.89 19.83
C ARG A 980 -4.40 38.50 18.36
N ARG A 981 -4.98 37.36 17.95
CA ARG A 981 -4.83 36.82 16.60
C ARG A 981 -5.31 37.81 15.53
N LEU A 982 -6.31 38.63 15.85
CA LEU A 982 -6.94 39.55 14.90
C LEU A 982 -6.27 40.92 14.75
N ASP A 983 -5.27 41.28 15.56
CA ASP A 983 -4.69 42.63 15.60
C ASP A 983 -4.19 43.13 14.24
N GLY A 984 -3.62 42.22 13.44
CA GLY A 984 -3.02 42.51 12.14
C GLY A 984 -4.00 42.64 10.96
N TYR A 985 -5.27 42.29 11.13
CA TYR A 985 -6.27 42.28 10.05
C TYR A 985 -7.17 43.52 10.09
N ASP A 986 -7.78 43.88 8.97
CA ASP A 986 -8.79 44.95 8.86
C ASP A 986 -10.20 44.39 8.58
N VAL A 987 -10.24 43.23 7.93
CA VAL A 987 -11.48 42.53 7.57
C VAL A 987 -11.35 41.05 7.96
N VAL A 988 -12.40 40.52 8.58
CA VAL A 988 -12.57 39.09 8.84
C VAL A 988 -13.86 38.61 8.16
N ILE A 989 -13.79 37.48 7.46
CA ILE A 989 -14.95 36.84 6.85
C ILE A 989 -15.22 35.51 7.57
N ALA A 990 -16.46 35.25 7.95
CA ALA A 990 -16.88 33.98 8.55
C ALA A 990 -17.97 33.32 7.68
N PRO A 991 -17.58 32.60 6.61
CA PRO A 991 -18.54 31.88 5.79
C PRO A 991 -19.11 30.68 6.54
N VAL A 992 -20.41 30.42 6.37
CA VAL A 992 -21.11 29.24 6.89
C VAL A 992 -20.82 28.97 8.37
N ALA A 993 -21.04 29.96 9.23
CA ALA A 993 -20.72 29.87 10.65
C ALA A 993 -21.97 29.86 11.56
N PRO A 994 -22.70 28.72 11.63
CA PRO A 994 -23.84 28.58 12.53
C PRO A 994 -23.42 28.55 14.00
N ALA A 995 -22.15 28.21 14.28
CA ALA A 995 -21.57 28.28 15.61
C ALA A 995 -20.07 28.59 15.53
N LEU A 996 -19.55 29.33 16.53
CA LEU A 996 -18.12 29.62 16.71
C LEU A 996 -17.72 29.43 18.17
N THR A 997 -16.44 29.18 18.44
CA THR A 997 -15.94 29.03 19.81
C THR A 997 -15.94 30.37 20.56
N GLU A 998 -16.13 30.31 21.88
CA GLU A 998 -16.12 31.51 22.74
C GLU A 998 -14.86 32.39 22.59
N PRO A 999 -13.62 31.85 22.47
CA PRO A 999 -12.43 32.66 22.18
C PRO A 999 -12.52 33.41 20.84
N THR A 1000 -13.03 32.75 19.80
CA THR A 1000 -13.24 33.36 18.47
C THR A 1000 -14.21 34.52 18.57
N VAL A 1001 -15.36 34.32 19.20
CA VAL A 1001 -16.40 35.35 19.36
C VAL A 1001 -15.90 36.51 20.21
N THR A 1002 -15.14 36.24 21.27
CA THR A 1002 -14.54 37.27 22.13
C THR A 1002 -13.62 38.19 21.34
N GLN A 1003 -12.75 37.63 20.49
CA GLN A 1003 -11.87 38.41 19.64
C GLN A 1003 -12.64 39.16 18.56
N LEU A 1004 -13.68 38.57 17.95
CA LEU A 1004 -14.53 39.27 16.98
C LEU A 1004 -15.25 40.47 17.58
N ARG A 1005 -15.74 40.38 18.83
CA ARG A 1005 -16.32 41.52 19.57
C ARG A 1005 -15.32 42.66 19.73
N GLN A 1006 -14.10 42.35 20.14
CA GLN A 1006 -13.03 43.34 20.28
C GLN A 1006 -12.66 43.95 18.93
N PHE A 1007 -12.64 43.14 17.87
CA PHE A 1007 -12.36 43.57 16.50
C PHE A 1007 -13.40 44.56 15.99
N LEU A 1008 -14.68 44.27 16.20
CA LEU A 1008 -15.80 45.16 15.87
C LEU A 1008 -15.79 46.44 16.72
N ALA A 1009 -15.50 46.34 18.02
CA ALA A 1009 -15.37 47.50 18.90
C ALA A 1009 -14.23 48.45 18.47
N ALA A 1010 -13.19 47.91 17.81
CA ALA A 1010 -12.12 48.69 17.20
C ALA A 1010 -12.50 49.31 15.84
N GLY A 1011 -13.76 49.21 15.41
CA GLY A 1011 -14.27 49.76 14.16
C GLY A 1011 -13.87 48.98 12.90
N LYS A 1012 -13.38 47.75 13.06
CA LYS A 1012 -13.00 46.87 11.95
C LYS A 1012 -14.20 46.04 11.46
N LEU A 1013 -14.06 45.42 10.30
CA LEU A 1013 -15.20 44.82 9.59
C LEU A 1013 -15.24 43.29 9.72
N VAL A 1014 -16.40 42.76 10.14
CA VAL A 1014 -16.70 41.32 10.08
C VAL A 1014 -17.80 41.10 9.03
N ILE A 1015 -17.55 40.25 8.04
CA ILE A 1015 -18.49 39.91 6.97
C ILE A 1015 -18.96 38.46 7.15
N VAL A 1016 -20.27 38.22 7.02
CA VAL A 1016 -20.90 36.92 7.24
C VAL A 1016 -21.96 36.65 6.17
N ASP A 1017 -22.41 35.39 6.05
CA ASP A 1017 -23.52 34.98 5.18
C ASP A 1017 -24.76 34.61 5.98
N GLU A 1018 -25.88 34.35 5.28
CA GLU A 1018 -27.19 34.08 5.88
C GLU A 1018 -27.23 32.86 6.81
N ARG A 1019 -26.16 32.05 6.84
CA ARG A 1019 -26.02 30.89 7.72
C ARG A 1019 -25.26 31.20 9.01
N PHE A 1020 -24.92 32.46 9.24
CA PHE A 1020 -24.31 32.93 10.48
C PHE A 1020 -25.30 32.87 11.64
N GLY A 1021 -25.02 32.00 12.61
CA GLY A 1021 -25.92 31.69 13.73
C GLY A 1021 -25.44 32.19 15.10
N VAL A 1022 -24.39 33.01 15.13
CA VAL A 1022 -23.75 33.46 16.37
C VAL A 1022 -24.35 34.78 16.84
N ALA A 1023 -24.69 34.87 18.12
CA ALA A 1023 -25.12 36.11 18.79
C ALA A 1023 -23.97 37.13 18.89
N LEU A 1024 -23.78 37.89 17.81
CA LEU A 1024 -22.75 38.91 17.65
C LEU A 1024 -23.30 40.12 16.88
N ASP A 1025 -23.44 41.26 17.56
CA ASP A 1025 -23.92 42.51 16.96
C ASP A 1025 -22.82 43.21 16.15
N GLY A 1026 -23.21 43.99 15.14
CA GLY A 1026 -22.29 44.83 14.35
C GLY A 1026 -21.62 44.13 13.16
N VAL A 1027 -21.96 42.86 12.88
CA VAL A 1027 -21.52 42.15 11.68
C VAL A 1027 -22.21 42.69 10.41
N THR A 1028 -21.53 42.58 9.27
CA THR A 1028 -22.12 42.88 7.94
C THR A 1028 -22.56 41.59 7.28
N MET A 1029 -23.87 41.42 7.16
CA MET A 1029 -24.49 40.27 6.49
C MET A 1029 -24.53 40.50 4.98
N LEU A 1030 -24.14 39.49 4.20
CA LEU A 1030 -24.39 39.41 2.76
C LEU A 1030 -25.28 38.21 2.46
N GLU A 1031 -26.10 38.32 1.41
CA GLU A 1031 -27.03 37.26 1.01
C GLU A 1031 -26.62 36.65 -0.34
N SER A 1032 -26.94 35.36 -0.54
CA SER A 1032 -26.59 34.66 -1.78
C SER A 1032 -27.34 35.21 -3.01
N GLU A 1033 -26.68 35.18 -4.16
CA GLU A 1033 -27.27 35.50 -5.46
C GLU A 1033 -28.29 34.45 -5.95
N GLN A 1034 -28.51 33.38 -5.18
CA GLN A 1034 -29.48 32.33 -5.50
C GLN A 1034 -30.91 32.61 -4.97
N SER A 1035 -31.17 33.74 -4.33
CA SER A 1035 -32.55 34.13 -4.04
C SER A 1035 -33.34 34.25 -5.36
N ASP A 1036 -34.62 33.86 -5.34
CA ASP A 1036 -35.45 33.82 -6.55
C ASP A 1036 -35.52 35.19 -7.24
N GLU A 1037 -35.46 36.26 -6.46
CA GLU A 1037 -35.46 37.64 -6.93
C GLU A 1037 -34.15 38.03 -7.64
N VAL A 1038 -32.99 37.65 -7.09
CA VAL A 1038 -31.69 37.92 -7.73
C VAL A 1038 -31.51 37.06 -8.98
N LYS A 1039 -31.94 35.79 -8.95
CA LYS A 1039 -31.95 34.90 -10.13
C LYS A 1039 -32.79 35.48 -11.27
N ALA A 1040 -33.99 35.98 -10.97
CA ALA A 1040 -34.87 36.56 -11.98
C ALA A 1040 -34.24 37.81 -12.63
N ARG A 1041 -33.59 38.68 -11.84
CA ARG A 1041 -32.87 39.85 -12.35
C ARG A 1041 -31.68 39.47 -13.22
N LEU A 1042 -30.80 38.59 -12.72
CA LEU A 1042 -29.61 38.14 -13.44
C LEU A 1042 -29.98 37.42 -14.75
N LYS A 1043 -31.04 36.60 -14.73
CA LYS A 1043 -31.55 35.93 -15.93
C LYS A 1043 -32.05 36.93 -16.98
N THR A 1044 -32.73 37.99 -16.54
CA THR A 1044 -33.21 39.06 -17.43
C THR A 1044 -32.05 39.79 -18.11
N GLU A 1045 -31.01 40.13 -17.36
CA GLU A 1045 -29.80 40.78 -17.89
C GLU A 1045 -29.02 39.84 -18.82
N GLN A 1046 -28.92 38.56 -18.47
CA GLN A 1046 -28.29 37.54 -19.31
C GLN A 1046 -29.01 37.38 -20.66
N ASP A 1047 -30.34 37.30 -20.64
CA ASP A 1047 -31.13 37.14 -21.86
C ASP A 1047 -31.05 38.37 -22.77
N ALA A 1048 -30.87 39.57 -22.20
CA ALA A 1048 -30.66 40.80 -22.97
C ALA A 1048 -29.29 40.79 -23.68
N ILE A 1049 -28.23 40.44 -22.94
CA ILE A 1049 -26.85 40.35 -23.46
C ILE A 1049 -26.76 39.28 -24.58
N GLN A 1050 -27.38 38.13 -24.37
CA GLN A 1050 -27.36 37.02 -25.34
C GLN A 1050 -28.07 37.41 -26.65
N ARG A 1051 -29.23 38.10 -26.57
CA ARG A 1051 -29.96 38.59 -27.74
C ARG A 1051 -29.15 39.59 -28.57
N GLU A 1052 -28.35 40.43 -27.93
CA GLU A 1052 -27.47 41.39 -28.61
C GLU A 1052 -26.41 40.66 -29.45
N VAL A 1053 -25.75 39.65 -28.89
CA VAL A 1053 -24.75 38.82 -29.59
C VAL A 1053 -25.38 38.03 -30.74
N GLU A 1054 -26.57 37.45 -30.53
CA GLU A 1054 -27.30 36.71 -31.56
C GLU A 1054 -27.71 37.62 -32.73
N THR A 1055 -28.16 38.83 -32.42
CA THR A 1055 -28.54 39.83 -33.44
C THR A 1055 -27.34 40.22 -34.30
N LEU A 1056 -26.19 40.49 -33.67
CA LEU A 1056 -24.95 40.83 -34.40
C LEU A 1056 -24.44 39.63 -35.21
N THR A 1057 -24.54 38.42 -34.67
CA THR A 1057 -24.15 37.18 -35.35
C THR A 1057 -24.98 36.95 -36.62
N ALA A 1058 -26.30 37.17 -36.53
CA ALA A 1058 -27.20 37.04 -37.67
C ALA A 1058 -26.94 38.10 -38.76
N ALA A 1059 -26.53 39.31 -38.37
CA ALA A 1059 -26.31 40.42 -39.30
C ALA A 1059 -24.94 40.37 -40.02
N HIS A 1060 -23.90 39.86 -39.35
CA HIS A 1060 -22.51 39.99 -39.83
C HIS A 1060 -21.77 38.65 -39.98
N GLY A 1061 -22.36 37.55 -39.53
CA GLY A 1061 -21.72 36.24 -39.50
C GLY A 1061 -20.79 36.07 -38.30
N GLN A 1062 -20.69 34.85 -37.79
CA GLN A 1062 -20.05 34.52 -36.52
C GLN A 1062 -18.56 34.91 -36.42
N ALA A 1063 -17.86 35.01 -37.55
CA ALA A 1063 -16.44 35.36 -37.61
C ALA A 1063 -16.16 36.88 -37.73
N ALA A 1064 -17.19 37.73 -37.81
CA ALA A 1064 -17.00 39.17 -37.97
C ALA A 1064 -16.38 39.79 -36.69
N PRO A 1065 -15.41 40.71 -36.82
CA PRO A 1065 -14.76 41.34 -35.66
C PRO A 1065 -15.74 41.95 -34.65
N VAL A 1066 -16.82 42.58 -35.14
CA VAL A 1066 -17.87 43.18 -34.29
C VAL A 1066 -18.64 42.15 -33.46
N VAL A 1067 -18.84 40.94 -33.98
CA VAL A 1067 -19.50 39.84 -33.26
C VAL A 1067 -18.56 39.26 -32.21
N VAL A 1068 -17.28 39.13 -32.56
CA VAL A 1068 -16.23 38.68 -31.63
C VAL A 1068 -16.08 39.66 -30.47
N GLU A 1069 -16.07 40.97 -30.74
CA GLU A 1069 -16.01 42.03 -29.73
C GLU A 1069 -17.27 42.06 -28.86
N ALA A 1070 -18.46 41.94 -29.45
CA ALA A 1070 -19.71 41.88 -28.70
C ALA A 1070 -19.79 40.63 -27.82
N ALA A 1071 -19.36 39.47 -28.32
CA ALA A 1071 -19.27 38.24 -27.53
C ALA A 1071 -18.25 38.37 -26.38
N GLN A 1072 -17.12 39.05 -26.60
CA GLN A 1072 -16.14 39.33 -25.54
C GLN A 1072 -16.66 40.34 -24.50
N SER A 1073 -17.44 41.33 -24.93
CA SER A 1073 -18.11 42.30 -24.06
C SER A 1073 -19.20 41.63 -23.23
N ALA A 1074 -20.04 40.81 -23.87
CA ALA A 1074 -21.06 39.98 -23.25
C ALA A 1074 -20.47 39.04 -22.21
N ASP A 1075 -19.35 38.37 -22.53
CA ASP A 1075 -18.62 37.52 -21.60
C ASP A 1075 -18.04 38.31 -20.40
N ALA A 1076 -17.55 39.54 -20.63
CA ALA A 1076 -17.10 40.42 -19.55
C ALA A 1076 -18.26 40.89 -18.65
N GLN A 1077 -19.40 41.23 -19.24
CA GLN A 1077 -20.62 41.58 -18.50
C GLN A 1077 -21.15 40.37 -17.72
N TRP A 1078 -21.18 39.18 -18.32
CA TRP A 1078 -21.51 37.93 -17.65
C TRP A 1078 -20.58 37.63 -16.46
N ARG A 1079 -19.27 37.84 -16.61
CA ARG A 1079 -18.31 37.75 -15.49
C ARG A 1079 -18.62 38.76 -14.39
N ALA A 1080 -19.05 39.97 -14.73
CA ALA A 1080 -19.41 41.00 -13.74
C ALA A 1080 -20.74 40.71 -13.04
N LEU A 1081 -21.66 40.03 -13.71
CA LEU A 1081 -22.98 39.63 -13.19
C LEU A 1081 -22.90 38.44 -12.24
N GLY A 1082 -21.98 37.50 -12.48
CA GLY A 1082 -21.74 36.35 -11.60
C GLY A 1082 -20.75 36.63 -10.46
N ARG A 1083 -20.37 37.89 -10.23
CA ARG A 1083 -19.51 38.30 -9.12
C ARG A 1083 -20.34 39.00 -8.07
N HIS A 1084 -20.12 38.65 -6.81
CA HIS A 1084 -20.69 39.35 -5.66
C HIS A 1084 -20.18 40.79 -5.56
N GLN A 1085 -20.79 41.70 -6.33
CA GLN A 1085 -20.37 43.10 -6.46
C GLN A 1085 -20.38 43.82 -5.10
N GLY A 1086 -21.29 43.42 -4.20
CA GLY A 1086 -21.32 43.89 -2.82
C GLY A 1086 -20.04 43.56 -2.04
N LEU A 1087 -19.55 42.32 -2.14
CA LEU A 1087 -18.31 41.89 -1.49
C LEU A 1087 -17.11 42.65 -2.04
N ALA A 1088 -16.94 42.67 -3.38
CA ALA A 1088 -15.82 43.35 -4.02
C ALA A 1088 -15.75 44.85 -3.66
N ARG A 1089 -16.91 45.54 -3.63
CA ARG A 1089 -16.98 46.95 -3.23
C ARG A 1089 -16.57 47.15 -1.76
N LEU A 1090 -17.11 46.33 -0.85
CA LEU A 1090 -16.77 46.41 0.58
C LEU A 1090 -15.28 46.18 0.84
N LEU A 1091 -14.70 45.16 0.19
CA LEU A 1091 -13.28 44.85 0.32
C LEU A 1091 -12.41 46.00 -0.20
N LYS A 1092 -12.77 46.60 -1.34
CA LYS A 1092 -12.04 47.74 -1.90
C LYS A 1092 -12.10 48.98 -1.00
N ASP A 1093 -13.25 49.26 -0.40
CA ASP A 1093 -13.43 50.44 0.46
C ASP A 1093 -12.70 50.31 1.80
N LYS A 1094 -12.55 49.08 2.33
CA LYS A 1094 -11.99 48.82 3.66
C LYS A 1094 -10.54 48.39 3.65
N LEU A 1095 -10.09 47.65 2.64
CA LEU A 1095 -8.73 47.14 2.59
C LEU A 1095 -7.77 48.17 2.02
N ARG A 1096 -6.71 48.47 2.77
CA ARG A 1096 -5.58 49.29 2.31
C ARG A 1096 -4.46 48.37 1.85
N LEU A 1097 -4.59 47.81 0.65
CA LEU A 1097 -3.61 46.85 0.12
C LEU A 1097 -2.27 47.52 -0.24
N GLU A 1098 -1.17 46.79 -0.05
CA GLU A 1098 0.16 47.20 -0.53
C GLU A 1098 0.26 47.10 -2.07
N VAL A 1099 -0.46 46.13 -2.65
CA VAL A 1099 -0.67 45.96 -4.09
C VAL A 1099 -2.16 45.90 -4.36
N GLU A 1100 -2.64 46.73 -5.29
CA GLU A 1100 -4.03 46.77 -5.72
C GLU A 1100 -4.13 46.44 -7.21
N PRO A 1101 -4.86 45.39 -7.61
CA PRO A 1101 -5.15 45.12 -9.01
C PRO A 1101 -6.14 46.17 -9.54
N LEU A 1102 -5.79 46.82 -10.64
CA LEU A 1102 -6.68 47.75 -11.36
C LEU A 1102 -7.40 47.06 -12.52
N THR A 1103 -6.94 45.87 -12.90
CA THR A 1103 -7.57 45.01 -13.90
C THR A 1103 -8.35 43.90 -13.20
N PRO A 1104 -9.61 43.62 -13.61
CA PRO A 1104 -10.39 42.48 -13.08
C PRO A 1104 -9.81 41.13 -13.50
N ASP A 1105 -10.35 40.02 -12.97
CA ASP A 1105 -9.98 38.64 -13.37
C ASP A 1105 -8.50 38.32 -13.11
N MET A 1106 -7.98 38.78 -11.97
CA MET A 1106 -6.60 38.56 -11.54
C MET A 1106 -6.61 37.92 -10.15
N VAL A 1107 -5.83 36.86 -9.99
CA VAL A 1107 -5.46 36.35 -8.66
C VAL A 1107 -4.01 36.73 -8.41
N PHE A 1108 -3.71 37.29 -7.24
CA PHE A 1108 -2.33 37.68 -6.94
C PHE A 1108 -1.96 37.41 -5.48
N ASN A 1109 -0.66 37.31 -5.22
CA ASN A 1109 -0.11 37.26 -3.88
C ASN A 1109 1.21 38.05 -3.81
N VAL A 1110 1.54 38.53 -2.61
CA VAL A 1110 2.83 39.18 -2.34
C VAL A 1110 3.61 38.34 -1.36
N LEU A 1111 4.74 37.84 -1.84
CA LEU A 1111 5.65 36.95 -1.12
C LEU A 1111 6.93 37.70 -0.75
N GLN A 1112 7.67 37.17 0.21
CA GLN A 1112 8.99 37.67 0.59
C GLN A 1112 10.00 36.53 0.73
N ALA A 1113 11.24 36.79 0.31
CA ALA A 1113 12.39 35.91 0.53
C ALA A 1113 13.71 36.70 0.36
N GLY A 1114 14.71 36.43 1.20
CA GLY A 1114 16.06 37.02 1.04
C GLY A 1114 16.10 38.55 1.07
N GLY A 1115 15.16 39.20 1.75
CA GLY A 1115 15.05 40.67 1.80
C GLY A 1115 14.34 41.31 0.60
N ALA A 1116 13.91 40.53 -0.39
CA ALA A 1116 13.14 40.99 -1.55
C ALA A 1116 11.65 40.64 -1.41
N ASN A 1117 10.81 41.45 -2.08
CA ASN A 1117 9.37 41.22 -2.22
C ASN A 1117 9.06 40.74 -3.64
N TYR A 1118 8.13 39.80 -3.77
CA TYR A 1118 7.76 39.18 -5.03
C TYR A 1118 6.25 39.32 -5.22
N LEU A 1119 5.82 39.96 -6.30
CA LEU A 1119 4.43 39.98 -6.73
C LEU A 1119 4.22 38.85 -7.74
N VAL A 1120 3.43 37.84 -7.36
CA VAL A 1120 2.98 36.81 -8.31
C VAL A 1120 1.55 37.15 -8.71
N ALA A 1121 1.30 37.26 -10.01
CA ALA A 1121 0.00 37.59 -10.57
C ALA A 1121 -0.39 36.57 -11.63
N VAL A 1122 -1.59 36.02 -11.49
CA VAL A 1122 -2.15 34.97 -12.34
C VAL A 1122 -3.39 35.53 -13.05
N ASN A 1123 -3.40 35.38 -14.38
CA ASN A 1123 -4.54 35.70 -15.22
C ASN A 1123 -5.63 34.63 -15.04
N ASP A 1124 -6.77 35.01 -14.47
CA ASP A 1124 -7.96 34.15 -14.26
C ASP A 1124 -9.09 34.51 -15.26
N ARG A 1125 -8.79 35.29 -16.30
CA ARG A 1125 -9.77 35.61 -17.34
C ARG A 1125 -9.95 34.40 -18.25
N ARG A 1126 -11.07 33.68 -18.09
CA ARG A 1126 -11.36 32.42 -18.82
C ARG A 1126 -12.72 32.38 -19.50
N GLY A 1127 -12.78 31.84 -20.71
CA GLY A 1127 -13.99 31.56 -21.49
C GLY A 1127 -14.21 30.06 -21.70
N PHE A 1128 -15.32 29.72 -22.35
CA PHE A 1128 -15.65 28.35 -22.75
C PHE A 1128 -14.92 27.99 -24.04
N GLY A 1129 -14.16 26.90 -24.02
CA GLY A 1129 -13.42 26.41 -25.18
C GLY A 1129 -14.12 25.26 -25.91
N PRO A 1130 -13.47 24.71 -26.94
CA PRO A 1130 -14.02 23.62 -27.74
C PRO A 1130 -13.91 22.23 -27.11
N PHE A 1131 -13.21 22.07 -25.98
CA PHE A 1131 -12.93 20.75 -25.38
C PHE A 1131 -13.95 20.35 -24.31
N LEU A 1132 -14.29 21.30 -23.43
CA LEU A 1132 -15.15 21.13 -22.26
C LEU A 1132 -16.27 22.18 -22.22
N GLY A 1133 -16.11 23.27 -22.97
CA GLY A 1133 -17.02 24.43 -22.93
C GLY A 1133 -18.41 24.18 -23.51
N GLN A 1134 -18.62 23.12 -24.32
CA GLN A 1134 -19.91 22.83 -24.95
C GLN A 1134 -21.07 22.60 -23.96
N TRP A 1135 -20.77 22.25 -22.70
CA TRP A 1135 -21.77 22.09 -21.64
C TRP A 1135 -21.83 23.26 -20.66
N GLN A 1136 -21.02 24.31 -20.86
CA GLN A 1136 -20.92 25.49 -20.00
C GLN A 1136 -20.61 25.19 -18.52
N ARG A 1137 -19.96 24.06 -18.22
CA ARG A 1137 -19.57 23.64 -16.85
C ARG A 1137 -18.13 23.98 -16.47
N CYS A 1138 -17.24 24.10 -17.45
CA CYS A 1138 -15.82 24.34 -17.26
C CYS A 1138 -15.38 25.44 -18.25
N ARG A 1139 -14.70 26.48 -17.75
CA ARG A 1139 -14.14 27.55 -18.59
C ARG A 1139 -12.67 27.23 -18.85
N GLU A 1140 -12.41 26.32 -19.78
CA GLU A 1140 -11.09 25.78 -20.00
C GLU A 1140 -10.15 26.69 -20.79
N GLN A 1141 -10.67 27.68 -21.50
CA GLN A 1141 -9.88 28.57 -22.37
C GLN A 1141 -9.51 29.87 -21.65
N GLY A 1142 -8.23 30.15 -21.49
CA GLY A 1142 -7.70 31.43 -21.03
C GLY A 1142 -7.82 32.52 -22.09
N VAL A 1143 -8.09 33.73 -21.65
CA VAL A 1143 -8.20 34.93 -22.49
C VAL A 1143 -7.01 35.84 -22.16
N PRO A 1144 -6.14 36.18 -23.14
CA PRO A 1144 -5.05 37.10 -22.92
C PRO A 1144 -5.53 38.46 -22.38
N GLN A 1145 -4.83 39.01 -21.40
CA GLN A 1145 -5.11 40.34 -20.87
C GLN A 1145 -3.84 41.09 -20.47
N ARG A 1146 -3.91 42.43 -20.46
CA ARG A 1146 -2.89 43.29 -19.89
C ARG A 1146 -3.31 43.72 -18.48
N ALA A 1147 -2.63 43.21 -17.47
CA ALA A 1147 -2.90 43.53 -16.08
C ALA A 1147 -2.20 44.84 -15.67
N LYS A 1148 -2.90 45.70 -14.92
CA LYS A 1148 -2.35 46.89 -14.28
C LYS A 1148 -2.45 46.75 -12.78
N PHE A 1149 -1.37 47.06 -12.07
CA PHE A 1149 -1.31 47.05 -10.61
C PHE A 1149 -0.86 48.42 -10.09
N ARG A 1150 -1.45 48.84 -8.98
CA ARG A 1150 -0.96 49.95 -8.17
C ARG A 1150 -0.15 49.37 -7.02
N VAL A 1151 1.13 49.69 -6.97
CA VAL A 1151 2.07 49.18 -5.95
C VAL A 1151 2.49 50.36 -5.05
N ARG A 1152 2.38 50.19 -3.73
CA ARG A 1152 2.82 51.23 -2.78
C ARG A 1152 4.34 51.29 -2.73
N LYS A 1153 4.90 52.51 -2.64
CA LYS A 1153 6.36 52.75 -2.52
C LYS A 1153 7.03 51.99 -1.37
N ALA A 1154 6.28 51.67 -0.31
CA ALA A 1154 6.78 50.90 0.82
C ALA A 1154 7.22 49.46 0.48
N LEU A 1155 6.77 48.90 -0.65
CA LEU A 1155 7.20 47.58 -1.13
C LEU A 1155 8.58 47.56 -1.79
N GLY A 1156 9.07 48.72 -2.23
CA GLY A 1156 10.35 48.84 -2.92
C GLY A 1156 10.44 50.10 -3.78
N ALA A 1157 11.67 50.58 -3.97
CA ALA A 1157 11.96 51.74 -4.82
C ALA A 1157 12.10 51.39 -6.30
N ALA A 1158 12.34 50.12 -6.62
CA ALA A 1158 12.50 49.60 -7.98
C ALA A 1158 11.69 48.32 -8.16
N ALA A 1159 11.23 48.07 -9.38
CA ALA A 1159 10.61 46.82 -9.81
C ALA A 1159 11.45 46.22 -10.94
N CYS A 1160 11.72 44.92 -10.85
CA CYS A 1160 12.44 44.16 -11.87
C CYS A 1160 11.55 42.99 -12.30
N ASP A 1161 11.56 42.68 -13.59
CA ASP A 1161 11.00 41.45 -14.12
C ASP A 1161 12.01 40.31 -13.91
N LEU A 1162 11.53 39.11 -13.57
CA LEU A 1162 12.36 37.97 -13.16
C LEU A 1162 12.41 36.86 -14.21
#